data_AF-A0A510IE76-F1
#
_entry.id   AF-A0A510IE76-F1
#
_cell.length_a   1.000
_cell.length_b   1.000
_cell.length_c   1.000
_cell.angle_alpha   90.00
_cell.angle_beta   90.00
_cell.angle_gamma   90.00
#
_symmetry.space_group_name_H-M   'P 1'
#
loop_
_entity.id
_entity.type
_entity.pdbx_description
1 polymer ?
#
loop_
_entity_poly.entity_id
_entity_poly.type
_entity_poly.pdbx_seq_one_letter_code
_entity_poly.pdbx_strand_id
1 'polypeptide(L)'
;MESSKKIYSQLQLVIDELVQKLSTNSRDVSTHEHTQQGREVLGKLHEQIHEQLSILDKYAEWDTYTIALYGETNAGKSTIIETLRILFDEEGKKQSQLEFKEWQHKSCITKESIKTVRQLILDTESELDIQKSALKKISLELDNTISERENVLNEKKQQWEYLKNSASFLKRIWWLFQTSPDLKLYKEAQQGLEQAHYIKERKIQELVERIDAIALDVINHRTKHDEMIEQLRQAESLADGAIIGNGRSDFTLETQSYSFERDGHKFNILDVPGIEGKESKVSDAIWQAVHKAHTVFYITGKASAPQKGDGKNPGTLDKIKQHLGAQSEVWTVFNKRVQNPIQIKNRELVSEGEEESLKVLNTTMKDYLGDSYQSHIALSAYPAFLAVSSCLLPASRDEKNQDKFLDQFSQQALLEKSNINAIAEMFNESTVSSFKGKILLSNTNKAREVVVQAIKSVSELYGGKFAPLLADLDQELGHSSAELNSHMATLRSRLQNEAAKQIRDFEDQVRIKTYGQIDNDISNDEFERKLKSNIEYHQSLLIHNMPELMSKEIEKFEERLNETLARFQDQTNDVMGNYSSLNNIDTSININIDNGVNVWGILGAVGGGLVLFWNPVGWAVVAVSVASLVFQVYKAFRSMFSSSYKKSQQKKSTNENIAKVASKIQNNIDQIIGSAMKDVEANVLKISDAMSESIQHIRDVNSKLSQSKFELNKLLNDLEF
;
A
#
# COMPACT_ATOMS: atom_id res chain seq x y z
N MET A 1 -27.30 -8.97 11.97
CA MET A 1 -26.89 -7.55 11.81
C MET A 1 -25.92 -7.15 12.91
N GLU A 2 -26.22 -7.36 14.20
CA GLU A 2 -25.21 -7.22 15.28
C GLU A 2 -24.03 -8.21 15.23
N SER A 3 -24.19 -9.36 14.56
CA SER A 3 -23.09 -10.33 14.40
C SER A 3 -22.09 -9.94 13.32
N SER A 4 -22.46 -9.07 12.38
CA SER A 4 -21.64 -8.75 11.19
C SER A 4 -20.55 -7.72 11.51
N LYS A 5 -20.89 -6.64 12.23
CA LYS A 5 -19.91 -5.66 12.75
C LYS A 5 -18.88 -6.29 13.69
N LYS A 6 -19.20 -7.44 14.29
CA LYS A 6 -18.26 -8.16 15.16
C LYS A 6 -17.09 -8.79 14.41
N ILE A 7 -17.18 -9.05 13.09
CA ILE A 7 -16.12 -9.73 12.35
C ILE A 7 -14.82 -8.93 12.40
N TYR A 8 -14.83 -7.65 12.03
CA TYR A 8 -13.61 -6.83 12.04
C TYR A 8 -13.09 -6.57 13.45
N SER A 9 -13.97 -6.24 14.41
CA SER A 9 -13.54 -6.02 15.79
C SER A 9 -13.02 -7.30 16.46
N GLN A 10 -13.58 -8.48 16.16
CA GLN A 10 -13.08 -9.76 16.64
C GLN A 10 -11.74 -10.12 15.99
N LEU A 11 -11.61 -9.90 14.67
CA LEU A 11 -10.35 -10.09 13.96
C LEU A 11 -9.25 -9.20 14.55
N GLN A 12 -9.58 -7.94 14.81
CA GLN A 12 -8.68 -7.00 15.45
C GLN A 12 -8.27 -7.48 16.83
N LEU A 13 -9.21 -7.92 17.68
CA LEU A 13 -8.89 -8.46 19.00
C LEU A 13 -7.99 -9.71 18.93
N VAL A 14 -8.27 -10.65 18.02
CA VAL A 14 -7.47 -11.87 17.87
C VAL A 14 -6.06 -11.54 17.38
N ILE A 15 -5.94 -10.64 16.39
CA ILE A 15 -4.65 -10.22 15.86
C ILE A 15 -3.87 -9.42 16.91
N ASP A 16 -4.51 -8.51 17.63
CA ASP A 16 -3.92 -7.73 18.71
C ASP A 16 -3.43 -8.66 19.85
N GLU A 17 -4.20 -9.69 20.21
CA GLU A 17 -3.81 -10.69 21.21
C GLU A 17 -2.62 -11.54 20.73
N LEU A 18 -2.62 -11.97 19.46
CA LEU A 18 -1.48 -12.67 18.85
C LEU A 18 -0.22 -11.81 18.87
N VAL A 19 -0.34 -10.52 18.53
CA VAL A 19 0.77 -9.55 18.57
C VAL A 19 1.22 -9.25 20.00
N GLN A 20 0.30 -9.16 20.96
CA GLN A 20 0.66 -8.99 22.37
C GLN A 20 1.41 -10.21 22.91
N LYS A 21 0.98 -11.43 22.56
CA LYS A 21 1.73 -12.66 22.89
C LYS A 21 3.10 -12.68 22.23
N LEU A 22 3.19 -12.15 21.01
CA LEU A 22 4.45 -11.95 20.29
C LEU A 22 5.39 -10.96 21.03
N SER A 23 4.86 -9.89 21.64
CA SER A 23 5.61 -8.78 22.22
C SER A 23 5.80 -8.79 23.75
N THR A 24 5.13 -9.66 24.51
CA THR A 24 5.24 -9.74 25.99
C THR A 24 6.42 -10.62 26.48
N ASN A 25 7.05 -10.14 27.57
CA ASN A 25 8.39 -10.45 28.12
C ASN A 25 8.66 -11.89 28.61
N SER A 26 9.84 -12.43 28.28
CA SER A 26 10.67 -13.20 29.23
C SER A 26 11.23 -12.23 30.27
N ARG A 27 11.21 -12.59 31.55
CA ARG A 27 11.39 -11.68 32.70
C ARG A 27 12.85 -11.32 33.05
N ASP A 28 13.83 -11.58 32.18
CA ASP A 28 15.23 -11.33 32.50
C ASP A 28 15.75 -9.97 32.01
N VAL A 29 16.26 -9.21 32.99
CA VAL A 29 16.70 -7.82 32.89
C VAL A 29 18.03 -7.68 32.11
N SER A 30 18.70 -8.78 31.77
CA SER A 30 19.99 -8.79 31.04
C SER A 30 19.87 -8.80 29.50
N THR A 31 18.66 -8.94 28.94
CA THR A 31 18.42 -9.09 27.47
C THR A 31 17.63 -7.92 26.85
N HIS A 32 17.90 -6.69 27.29
CA HIS A 32 17.04 -5.55 26.95
C HIS A 32 17.20 -5.00 25.52
N GLU A 33 18.39 -5.11 24.91
CA GLU A 33 18.64 -4.61 23.54
C GLU A 33 18.30 -5.65 22.46
N HIS A 34 18.59 -6.93 22.69
CA HIS A 34 18.30 -8.01 21.72
C HIS A 34 16.80 -8.31 21.56
N THR A 35 15.98 -8.05 22.58
CA THR A 35 14.52 -8.22 22.51
C THR A 35 13.79 -7.07 21.81
N GLN A 36 14.47 -5.96 21.47
CA GLN A 36 13.83 -4.79 20.86
C GLN A 36 13.63 -4.95 19.34
N GLN A 37 14.53 -5.64 18.66
CA GLN A 37 14.55 -5.77 17.19
C GLN A 37 13.43 -6.67 16.65
N GLY A 38 13.23 -7.84 17.28
CA GLY A 38 12.07 -8.68 17.00
C GLY A 38 10.76 -7.95 17.28
N ARG A 39 10.69 -7.17 18.37
CA ARG A 39 9.51 -6.35 18.70
C ARG A 39 9.25 -5.25 17.68
N GLU A 40 10.26 -4.61 17.10
CA GLU A 40 10.07 -3.57 16.08
C GLU A 40 9.54 -4.13 14.76
N VAL A 41 10.06 -5.27 14.30
CA VAL A 41 9.55 -5.94 13.09
C VAL A 41 8.11 -6.42 13.30
N LEU A 42 7.86 -7.04 14.46
CA LEU A 42 6.52 -7.48 14.86
C LEU A 42 5.57 -6.29 15.06
N GLY A 43 6.07 -5.15 15.56
CA GLY A 43 5.35 -3.90 15.74
C GLY A 43 4.96 -3.25 14.42
N LYS A 44 5.85 -3.20 13.43
CA LYS A 44 5.54 -2.70 12.09
C LYS A 44 4.49 -3.55 11.39
N LEU A 45 4.61 -4.88 11.51
CA LEU A 45 3.60 -5.79 10.96
C LEU A 45 2.25 -5.57 11.65
N HIS A 46 2.25 -5.38 12.97
CA HIS A 46 1.05 -5.04 13.72
C HIS A 46 0.42 -3.73 13.27
N GLU A 47 1.21 -2.64 13.15
CA GLU A 47 0.73 -1.35 12.66
C GLU A 47 0.09 -1.48 11.27
N GLN A 48 0.74 -2.21 10.35
CA GLN A 48 0.21 -2.44 9.00
C GLN A 48 -1.13 -3.18 9.00
N ILE A 49 -1.24 -4.27 9.78
CA ILE A 49 -2.48 -5.06 9.85
C ILE A 49 -3.57 -4.26 10.57
N HIS A 50 -3.22 -3.55 11.66
CA HIS A 50 -4.13 -2.72 12.42
C HIS A 50 -4.67 -1.56 11.60
N GLU A 51 -3.81 -0.89 10.82
CA GLU A 51 -4.22 0.16 9.89
C GLU A 51 -5.23 -0.40 8.87
N GLN A 52 -4.94 -1.54 8.23
CA GLN A 52 -5.86 -2.16 7.28
C GLN A 52 -7.20 -2.58 7.89
N LEU A 53 -7.22 -3.13 9.11
CA LEU A 53 -8.47 -3.48 9.80
C LEU A 53 -9.24 -2.24 10.24
N SER A 54 -8.58 -1.21 10.75
CA SER A 54 -9.19 0.07 11.15
C SER A 54 -9.85 0.77 9.96
N ILE A 55 -9.19 0.71 8.81
CA ILE A 55 -9.73 1.15 7.52
C ILE A 55 -11.03 0.40 7.18
N LEU A 56 -11.01 -0.94 7.28
CA LEU A 56 -12.18 -1.75 6.96
C LEU A 56 -13.34 -1.46 7.92
N ASP A 57 -13.05 -1.35 9.22
CA ASP A 57 -14.06 -1.03 10.24
C ASP A 57 -14.66 0.36 10.01
N LYS A 58 -13.84 1.35 9.65
CA LYS A 58 -14.26 2.73 9.41
C LYS A 58 -15.17 2.87 8.19
N TYR A 59 -14.89 2.17 7.09
CA TYR A 59 -15.55 2.40 5.80
C TYR A 59 -16.55 1.31 5.40
N ALA A 60 -16.55 0.15 6.05
CA ALA A 60 -17.46 -0.93 5.67
C ALA A 60 -18.92 -0.59 5.98
N GLU A 61 -19.76 -0.84 4.98
CA GLU A 61 -21.21 -0.77 5.12
C GLU A 61 -21.78 -2.16 5.40
N TRP A 62 -22.61 -2.28 6.43
CA TRP A 62 -23.19 -3.56 6.85
C TRP A 62 -24.70 -3.63 6.66
N ASP A 63 -25.35 -2.48 6.48
CA ASP A 63 -26.80 -2.36 6.45
C ASP A 63 -27.33 -1.93 5.08
N THR A 64 -26.51 -1.23 4.29
CA THR A 64 -26.90 -0.66 2.98
C THR A 64 -26.00 -1.21 1.88
N TYR A 65 -26.60 -1.85 0.88
CA TYR A 65 -25.83 -2.34 -0.27
C TYR A 65 -25.29 -1.16 -1.06
N THR A 66 -23.98 -1.11 -1.24
CA THR A 66 -23.32 0.07 -1.81
C THR A 66 -22.60 -0.32 -3.09
N ILE A 67 -22.84 0.43 -4.15
CA ILE A 67 -22.27 0.22 -5.47
C ILE A 67 -21.47 1.46 -5.86
N ALA A 68 -20.24 1.29 -6.31
CA ALA A 68 -19.42 2.38 -6.82
C ALA A 68 -19.39 2.36 -8.36
N LEU A 69 -19.69 3.49 -8.99
CA LEU A 69 -19.38 3.70 -10.40
C LEU A 69 -17.99 4.33 -10.50
N TYR A 70 -17.03 3.47 -10.81
CA TYR A 70 -15.62 3.77 -10.96
C TYR A 70 -15.27 3.78 -12.45
N GLY A 71 -14.38 4.63 -12.96
CA GLY A 71 -14.00 4.51 -14.37
C GLY A 71 -13.41 5.76 -15.02
N GLU A 72 -13.16 5.66 -16.32
CA GLU A 72 -12.46 6.69 -17.10
C GLU A 72 -13.19 8.05 -17.04
N THR A 73 -12.41 9.13 -17.17
CA THR A 73 -12.97 10.47 -17.27
C THR A 73 -13.79 10.57 -18.55
N ASN A 74 -14.99 11.16 -18.48
CA ASN A 74 -15.91 11.27 -19.62
C ASN A 74 -16.41 9.92 -20.20
N ALA A 75 -16.38 8.84 -19.41
CA ALA A 75 -17.01 7.55 -19.79
C ALA A 75 -18.55 7.54 -19.68
N GLY A 76 -19.15 8.64 -19.19
CA GLY A 76 -20.61 8.77 -19.02
C GLY A 76 -21.17 8.19 -17.71
N LYS A 77 -20.35 8.14 -16.65
CA LYS A 77 -20.75 7.71 -15.30
C LYS A 77 -21.99 8.45 -14.80
N SER A 78 -21.93 9.79 -14.76
CA SER A 78 -23.03 10.63 -14.29
C SER A 78 -24.29 10.51 -15.16
N THR A 79 -24.16 10.18 -16.46
CA THR A 79 -25.31 9.87 -17.32
C THR A 79 -26.00 8.57 -16.90
N ILE A 80 -25.25 7.52 -16.58
CA ILE A 80 -25.81 6.26 -16.06
C ILE A 80 -26.50 6.53 -14.72
N ILE A 81 -25.83 7.22 -13.81
CA ILE A 81 -26.39 7.55 -12.48
C ILE A 81 -27.68 8.36 -12.62
N GLU A 82 -27.68 9.44 -13.40
CA GLU A 82 -28.87 10.27 -13.59
C GLU A 82 -30.02 9.47 -14.21
N THR A 83 -29.73 8.57 -15.16
CA THR A 83 -30.74 7.68 -15.74
C THR A 83 -31.34 6.75 -14.68
N LEU A 84 -30.52 6.12 -13.84
CA LEU A 84 -30.97 5.23 -12.77
C LEU A 84 -31.73 5.97 -11.67
N ARG A 85 -31.32 7.19 -11.33
CA ARG A 85 -32.04 8.07 -10.38
C ARG A 85 -33.47 8.33 -10.82
N ILE A 86 -33.67 8.56 -12.12
CA ILE A 86 -35.01 8.76 -12.69
C ILE A 86 -35.77 7.42 -12.77
N LEU A 87 -35.16 6.36 -13.29
CA LEU A 87 -35.80 5.04 -13.42
C LEU A 87 -36.24 4.42 -12.09
N PHE A 88 -35.46 4.64 -11.04
CA PHE A 88 -35.73 4.13 -9.70
C PHE A 88 -36.27 5.18 -8.76
N ASP A 89 -36.72 6.31 -9.30
CA ASP A 89 -37.66 7.14 -8.57
C ASP A 89 -37.04 7.70 -7.27
N GLU A 90 -35.74 8.04 -7.33
CA GLU A 90 -34.91 8.51 -6.21
C GLU A 90 -35.49 9.76 -5.57
N GLU A 91 -35.57 9.81 -4.24
CA GLU A 91 -36.30 10.84 -3.51
C GLU A 91 -35.79 12.27 -3.80
N GLY A 92 -34.49 12.48 -3.80
CA GLY A 92 -33.89 13.77 -4.15
C GLY A 92 -34.17 14.17 -5.59
N LYS A 93 -34.11 13.22 -6.53
CA LYS A 93 -34.43 13.47 -7.94
C LYS A 93 -35.91 13.81 -8.13
N LYS A 94 -36.83 13.11 -7.46
CA LYS A 94 -38.27 13.44 -7.46
C LYS A 94 -38.51 14.86 -6.97
N GLN A 95 -37.85 15.25 -5.88
CA GLN A 95 -37.95 16.60 -5.33
C GLN A 95 -37.45 17.65 -6.33
N SER A 96 -36.28 17.45 -6.95
CA SER A 96 -35.76 18.36 -7.98
C SER A 96 -36.71 18.48 -9.18
N GLN A 97 -37.32 17.38 -9.63
CA GLN A 97 -38.30 17.41 -10.72
C GLN A 97 -39.61 18.13 -10.35
N LEU A 98 -40.06 18.02 -9.10
CA LEU A 98 -41.22 18.78 -8.60
C LEU A 98 -40.91 20.28 -8.59
N GLU A 99 -39.76 20.68 -8.06
CA GLU A 99 -39.30 22.07 -8.04
C GLU A 99 -39.13 22.64 -9.45
N PHE A 100 -38.60 21.83 -10.39
CA PHE A 100 -38.50 22.21 -11.79
C PHE A 100 -39.87 22.45 -12.43
N LYS A 101 -40.84 21.57 -12.20
CA LYS A 101 -42.22 21.72 -12.71
C LYS A 101 -42.90 22.96 -12.12
N GLU A 102 -42.70 23.24 -10.84
CA GLU A 102 -43.20 24.47 -10.22
C GLU A 102 -42.55 25.72 -10.82
N TRP A 103 -41.24 25.70 -11.02
CA TRP A 103 -40.51 26.79 -11.68
C TRP A 103 -41.06 27.01 -13.09
N GLN A 104 -41.25 25.95 -13.88
CA GLN A 104 -41.76 26.03 -15.24
C GLN A 104 -43.18 26.60 -15.29
N HIS A 105 -44.04 26.21 -14.33
CA HIS A 105 -45.38 26.76 -14.20
C HIS A 105 -45.38 28.25 -13.80
N LYS A 106 -44.45 28.68 -12.94
CA LYS A 106 -44.32 30.08 -12.50
C LYS A 106 -43.73 30.98 -13.57
N SER A 107 -42.73 30.50 -14.31
CA SER A 107 -42.01 31.29 -15.34
C SER A 107 -42.73 31.30 -16.69
N CYS A 108 -43.59 30.30 -16.96
CA CYS A 108 -44.18 30.05 -18.28
C CYS A 108 -43.14 29.90 -19.40
N ILE A 109 -41.89 29.55 -19.06
CA ILE A 109 -40.81 29.34 -20.02
C ILE A 109 -40.90 27.90 -20.55
N THR A 110 -41.13 27.79 -21.85
CA THR A 110 -41.20 26.53 -22.59
C THR A 110 -40.39 26.67 -23.87
N LYS A 111 -40.09 25.54 -24.50
CA LYS A 111 -39.45 25.51 -25.82
C LYS A 111 -40.18 26.40 -26.83
N GLU A 112 -41.51 26.39 -26.76
CA GLU A 112 -42.39 27.08 -27.69
C GLU A 112 -42.41 28.58 -27.43
N SER A 113 -42.39 29.00 -26.16
CA SER A 113 -42.30 30.43 -25.83
C SER A 113 -40.94 31.01 -26.23
N ILE A 114 -39.84 30.28 -26.02
CA ILE A 114 -38.49 30.70 -26.47
C ILE A 114 -38.43 30.78 -27.99
N LYS A 115 -38.98 29.78 -28.70
CA LYS A 115 -39.02 29.76 -30.16
C LYS A 115 -39.83 30.94 -30.70
N THR A 116 -40.97 31.25 -30.08
CA THR A 116 -41.82 32.38 -30.47
C THR A 116 -41.09 33.70 -30.33
N VAL A 117 -40.42 33.95 -29.21
CA VAL A 117 -39.64 35.19 -29.00
C VAL A 117 -38.48 35.29 -30.01
N ARG A 118 -37.77 34.19 -30.28
CA ARG A 118 -36.72 34.17 -31.31
C ARG A 118 -37.24 34.48 -32.70
N GLN A 119 -38.41 33.94 -33.06
CA GLN A 119 -39.02 34.23 -34.36
C GLN A 119 -39.44 35.70 -34.47
N LEU A 120 -40.03 36.25 -33.41
CA LEU A 120 -40.37 37.68 -33.36
C LEU A 120 -39.14 38.56 -33.56
N ILE A 121 -38.00 38.25 -32.93
CA ILE A 121 -36.75 38.99 -33.14
C ILE A 121 -36.34 38.96 -34.62
N LEU A 122 -36.34 37.79 -35.26
CA LEU A 122 -35.95 37.63 -36.66
C LEU A 122 -36.91 38.38 -37.61
N ASP A 123 -38.21 38.28 -37.38
CA ASP A 123 -39.23 38.93 -38.21
C ASP A 123 -39.13 40.46 -38.10
N THR A 124 -38.99 41.00 -36.88
CA THR A 124 -38.84 42.45 -36.63
C THR A 124 -37.51 42.98 -37.17
N GLU A 125 -36.41 42.22 -37.07
CA GLU A 125 -35.12 42.58 -37.69
C GLU A 125 -35.21 42.62 -39.22
N SER A 126 -35.90 41.65 -39.82
CA SER A 126 -36.17 41.65 -41.26
C SER A 126 -37.02 42.87 -41.67
N GLU A 127 -38.02 43.24 -40.87
CA GLU A 127 -38.83 44.45 -41.12
C GLU A 127 -37.98 45.72 -41.03
N LEU A 128 -37.09 45.81 -40.03
CA LEU A 128 -36.17 46.92 -39.84
C LEU A 128 -35.26 47.13 -41.06
N ASP A 129 -34.72 46.04 -41.62
CA ASP A 129 -33.86 46.10 -42.80
C ASP A 129 -34.62 46.52 -44.07
N ILE A 130 -35.88 46.09 -44.22
CA ILE A 130 -36.77 46.54 -45.30
C ILE A 130 -37.00 48.05 -45.19
N GLN A 131 -37.33 48.57 -44.00
CA GLN A 131 -37.58 50.01 -43.79
C GLN A 131 -36.32 50.85 -44.01
N LYS A 132 -35.16 50.40 -43.52
CA LYS A 132 -33.87 51.07 -43.79
C LYS A 132 -33.55 51.12 -45.28
N SER A 133 -33.86 50.06 -46.02
CA SER A 133 -33.68 50.00 -47.47
C SER A 133 -34.65 50.95 -48.20
N ALA A 134 -35.90 51.01 -47.75
CA ALA A 134 -36.89 51.96 -48.26
C ALA A 134 -36.48 53.42 -48.02
N LEU A 135 -35.96 53.74 -46.82
CA LEU A 135 -35.43 55.07 -46.50
C LEU A 135 -34.30 55.47 -47.45
N LYS A 136 -33.32 54.58 -47.68
CA LYS A 136 -32.22 54.83 -48.62
C LYS A 136 -32.72 55.14 -50.03
N LYS A 137 -33.67 54.34 -50.51
CA LYS A 137 -34.27 54.51 -51.85
C LYS A 137 -35.03 55.83 -51.97
N ILE A 138 -35.89 56.13 -51.00
CA ILE A 138 -36.70 57.36 -50.99
C ILE A 138 -35.81 58.60 -50.84
N SER A 139 -34.76 58.55 -50.01
CA SER A 139 -33.80 59.65 -49.88
C SER A 139 -33.14 59.93 -51.23
N LEU A 140 -32.67 58.90 -51.94
CA LEU A 140 -32.04 59.05 -53.25
C LEU A 140 -32.99 59.64 -54.30
N GLU A 141 -34.24 59.17 -54.36
CA GLU A 141 -35.26 59.71 -55.27
C GLU A 141 -35.57 61.19 -54.98
N LEU A 142 -35.65 61.56 -53.71
CA LEU A 142 -35.88 62.95 -53.29
C LEU A 142 -34.66 63.83 -53.55
N ASP A 143 -33.44 63.33 -53.36
CA ASP A 143 -32.19 64.02 -53.68
C ASP A 143 -32.07 64.32 -55.18
N ASN A 144 -32.39 63.34 -56.03
CA ASN A 144 -32.46 63.55 -57.47
C ASN A 144 -33.50 64.61 -57.84
N THR A 145 -34.69 64.56 -57.23
CA THR A 145 -35.75 65.56 -57.45
C THR A 145 -35.32 66.97 -57.04
N ILE A 146 -34.61 67.09 -55.92
CA ILE A 146 -34.05 68.38 -55.46
C ILE A 146 -33.01 68.88 -56.45
N SER A 147 -32.08 68.02 -56.88
CA SER A 147 -31.05 68.39 -57.86
C SER A 147 -31.65 68.85 -59.21
N GLU A 148 -32.69 68.17 -59.70
CA GLU A 148 -33.45 68.62 -60.88
C GLU A 148 -34.07 70.00 -60.67
N ARG A 149 -34.68 70.26 -59.50
CA ARG A 149 -35.27 71.57 -59.18
C ARG A 149 -34.23 72.67 -58.99
N GLU A 150 -33.06 72.36 -58.43
CA GLU A 150 -31.92 73.28 -58.34
C GLU A 150 -31.40 73.68 -59.72
N ASN A 151 -31.30 72.73 -60.65
CA ASN A 151 -30.93 73.01 -62.04
C ASN A 151 -31.93 73.95 -62.71
N VAL A 152 -33.23 73.68 -62.57
CA VAL A 152 -34.30 74.55 -63.09
C VAL A 152 -34.23 75.95 -62.46
N LEU A 153 -34.02 76.04 -61.14
CA LEU A 153 -33.88 77.33 -60.46
C LEU A 153 -32.69 78.12 -61.00
N ASN A 154 -31.54 77.47 -61.17
CA ASN A 154 -30.33 78.10 -61.71
C ASN A 154 -30.53 78.60 -63.15
N GLU A 155 -31.17 77.81 -64.01
CA GLU A 155 -31.52 78.23 -65.37
C GLU A 155 -32.44 79.46 -65.36
N LYS A 156 -33.51 79.44 -64.53
CA LYS A 156 -34.45 80.57 -64.41
C LYS A 156 -33.79 81.81 -63.80
N LYS A 157 -32.85 81.62 -62.87
CA LYS A 157 -32.04 82.70 -62.28
C LYS A 157 -31.18 83.38 -63.34
N GLN A 158 -30.46 82.60 -64.15
CA GLN A 158 -29.63 83.12 -65.24
C GLN A 158 -30.46 83.89 -66.28
N GLN A 159 -31.62 83.33 -66.68
CA GLN A 159 -32.56 84.00 -67.58
C GLN A 159 -33.03 85.35 -67.01
N TRP A 160 -33.41 85.37 -65.73
CA TRP A 160 -33.81 86.60 -65.04
C TRP A 160 -32.67 87.62 -64.93
N GLU A 161 -31.46 87.21 -64.54
CA GLU A 161 -30.30 88.10 -64.43
C GLU A 161 -29.91 88.72 -65.77
N TYR A 162 -29.93 87.92 -66.85
CA TYR A 162 -29.71 88.39 -68.21
C TYR A 162 -30.75 89.45 -68.62
N LEU A 163 -32.04 89.17 -68.40
CA LEU A 163 -33.13 90.12 -68.68
C LEU A 163 -33.02 91.39 -67.85
N LYS A 164 -32.69 91.27 -66.56
CA LYS A 164 -32.49 92.40 -65.66
C LYS A 164 -31.35 93.30 -66.14
N ASN A 165 -30.23 92.70 -66.54
CA ASN A 165 -29.02 93.42 -66.98
C ASN A 165 -29.18 94.07 -68.37
N SER A 166 -29.97 93.47 -69.27
CA SER A 166 -30.23 93.98 -70.63
C SER A 166 -31.42 94.96 -70.74
N ALA A 167 -32.20 95.16 -69.67
CA ALA A 167 -33.39 96.02 -69.69
C ALA A 167 -33.09 97.53 -69.57
N SER A 168 -33.76 98.34 -70.40
CA SER A 168 -33.68 99.82 -70.38
C SER A 168 -34.33 100.45 -69.15
N PHE A 169 -33.93 101.69 -68.80
CA PHE A 169 -34.38 102.41 -67.58
C PHE A 169 -35.92 102.50 -67.45
N LEU A 170 -36.63 102.81 -68.54
CA LEU A 170 -38.10 102.85 -68.56
C LEU A 170 -38.74 101.46 -68.33
N LYS A 171 -38.13 100.38 -68.84
CA LYS A 171 -38.60 99.00 -68.63
C LYS A 171 -38.45 98.56 -67.18
N ARG A 172 -37.37 98.98 -66.51
CA ARG A 172 -37.16 98.73 -65.07
C ARG A 172 -38.15 99.48 -64.17
N ILE A 173 -38.57 100.68 -64.56
CA ILE A 173 -39.66 101.44 -63.86
C ILE A 173 -41.01 100.74 -64.06
N TRP A 174 -41.30 100.26 -65.28
CA TRP A 174 -42.55 99.52 -65.57
C TRP A 174 -42.69 98.24 -64.73
N TRP A 175 -41.59 97.55 -64.42
CA TRP A 175 -41.58 96.37 -63.54
C TRP A 175 -41.91 96.65 -62.05
N LEU A 176 -41.96 97.93 -61.63
CA LEU A 176 -42.46 98.30 -60.28
C LEU A 176 -44.00 98.20 -60.19
N PHE A 177 -44.70 98.28 -61.33
CA PHE A 177 -46.17 98.25 -61.38
C PHE A 177 -46.71 96.92 -61.93
N GLN A 178 -45.92 96.13 -62.68
CA GLN A 178 -46.31 94.81 -63.17
C GLN A 178 -45.12 93.83 -63.17
N THR A 179 -45.27 92.69 -62.50
CA THR A 179 -44.19 91.68 -62.36
C THR A 179 -43.76 91.10 -63.71
N SER A 180 -42.45 91.06 -63.96
CA SER A 180 -41.90 90.38 -65.14
C SER A 180 -42.29 88.89 -65.13
N PRO A 181 -42.75 88.32 -66.27
CA PRO A 181 -43.03 86.88 -66.39
C PRO A 181 -41.85 86.01 -65.91
N ASP A 182 -40.61 86.39 -66.22
CA ASP A 182 -39.41 85.64 -65.82
C ASP A 182 -39.08 85.76 -64.33
N LEU A 183 -39.40 86.90 -63.70
CA LEU A 183 -39.27 87.05 -62.24
C LEU A 183 -40.30 86.18 -61.50
N LYS A 184 -41.51 86.07 -62.07
CA LYS A 184 -42.56 85.18 -61.55
C LYS A 184 -42.11 83.72 -61.66
N LEU A 185 -41.59 83.30 -62.82
CA LEU A 185 -41.06 81.95 -63.02
C LEU A 185 -39.85 81.62 -62.13
N TYR A 186 -38.95 82.58 -61.90
CA TYR A 186 -37.84 82.41 -60.95
C TYR A 186 -38.33 82.23 -59.51
N LYS A 187 -39.30 83.05 -59.05
CA LYS A 187 -39.91 82.92 -57.72
C LYS A 187 -40.69 81.61 -57.57
N GLU A 188 -41.41 81.17 -58.60
CA GLU A 188 -42.11 79.88 -58.62
C GLU A 188 -41.13 78.71 -58.55
N ALA A 189 -40.00 78.76 -59.27
CA ALA A 189 -38.93 77.77 -59.18
C ALA A 189 -38.29 77.75 -57.77
N GLN A 190 -38.11 78.93 -57.15
CA GLN A 190 -37.57 79.02 -55.78
C GLN A 190 -38.54 78.41 -54.76
N GLN A 191 -39.83 78.76 -54.83
CA GLN A 191 -40.87 78.17 -53.99
C GLN A 191 -40.99 76.65 -54.23
N GLY A 192 -40.83 76.20 -55.47
CA GLY A 192 -40.80 74.79 -55.82
C GLY A 192 -39.63 74.05 -55.17
N LEU A 193 -38.43 74.62 -55.16
CA LEU A 193 -37.28 74.02 -54.48
C LEU A 193 -37.47 73.97 -52.96
N GLU A 194 -37.93 75.06 -52.35
CA GLU A 194 -38.24 75.12 -50.91
C GLU A 194 -39.28 74.07 -50.51
N GLN A 195 -40.34 73.88 -51.31
CA GLN A 195 -41.33 72.83 -51.10
C GLN A 195 -40.73 71.42 -51.21
N ALA A 196 -39.78 71.19 -52.11
CA ALA A 196 -39.13 69.88 -52.25
C ALA A 196 -38.25 69.54 -51.03
N HIS A 197 -37.51 70.51 -50.50
CA HIS A 197 -36.78 70.35 -49.23
C HIS A 197 -37.73 70.04 -48.07
N TYR A 198 -38.83 70.79 -47.94
CA TYR A 198 -39.84 70.53 -46.91
C TYR A 198 -40.45 69.13 -47.02
N ILE A 199 -40.80 68.69 -48.23
CA ILE A 199 -41.32 67.33 -48.48
C ILE A 199 -40.28 66.27 -48.11
N LYS A 200 -39.00 66.50 -48.42
CA LYS A 200 -37.92 65.58 -48.07
C LYS A 200 -37.75 65.46 -46.57
N GLU A 201 -37.64 66.57 -45.86
CA GLU A 201 -37.50 66.59 -44.40
C GLU A 201 -38.66 65.84 -43.74
N ARG A 202 -39.91 66.14 -44.12
CA ARG A 202 -41.09 65.48 -43.56
C ARG A 202 -41.12 63.97 -43.83
N LYS A 203 -40.89 63.55 -45.09
CA LYS A 203 -40.93 62.12 -45.46
C LYS A 203 -39.79 61.32 -44.81
N ILE A 204 -38.59 61.90 -44.73
CA ILE A 204 -37.46 61.25 -44.05
C ILE A 204 -37.77 61.14 -42.56
N GLN A 205 -38.28 62.20 -41.94
CA GLN A 205 -38.64 62.17 -40.51
C GLN A 205 -39.68 61.09 -40.21
N GLU A 206 -40.77 61.00 -40.99
CA GLU A 206 -41.80 59.96 -40.82
C GLU A 206 -41.22 58.54 -40.91
N LEU A 207 -40.26 58.30 -41.80
CA LEU A 207 -39.62 56.98 -41.96
C LEU A 207 -38.60 56.71 -40.85
N VAL A 208 -37.85 57.72 -40.41
CA VAL A 208 -36.90 57.59 -39.30
C VAL A 208 -37.64 57.27 -38.01
N GLU A 209 -38.76 57.97 -37.71
CA GLU A 209 -39.59 57.68 -36.53
C GLU A 209 -40.13 56.23 -36.54
N ARG A 210 -40.51 55.70 -37.71
CA ARG A 210 -40.91 54.29 -37.86
C ARG A 210 -39.74 53.33 -37.64
N ILE A 211 -38.57 53.64 -38.19
CA ILE A 211 -37.36 52.83 -38.00
C ILE A 211 -36.95 52.80 -36.53
N ASP A 212 -37.01 53.93 -35.82
CA ASP A 212 -36.68 54.02 -34.40
C ASP A 212 -37.67 53.22 -33.55
N ALA A 213 -38.97 53.25 -33.87
CA ALA A 213 -39.98 52.44 -33.20
C ALA A 213 -39.71 50.93 -33.37
N ILE A 214 -39.46 50.47 -34.61
CA ILE A 214 -39.14 49.07 -34.90
C ILE A 214 -37.82 48.66 -34.22
N ALA A 215 -36.82 49.54 -34.21
CA ALA A 215 -35.55 49.28 -33.53
C ALA A 215 -35.73 49.13 -32.01
N LEU A 216 -36.62 49.93 -31.41
CA LEU A 216 -36.99 49.79 -30.00
C LEU A 216 -37.70 48.45 -29.73
N ASP A 217 -38.57 47.99 -30.63
CA ASP A 217 -39.23 46.69 -30.52
C ASP A 217 -38.23 45.53 -30.60
N VAL A 218 -37.22 45.60 -31.49
CA VAL A 218 -36.11 44.61 -31.51
C VAL A 218 -35.38 44.57 -30.17
N ILE A 219 -35.06 45.73 -29.59
CA ILE A 219 -34.40 45.81 -28.27
C ILE A 219 -35.28 45.17 -27.21
N ASN A 220 -36.58 45.49 -27.15
CA ASN A 220 -37.52 44.94 -26.17
C ASN A 220 -37.63 43.42 -26.28
N HIS A 221 -37.72 42.88 -27.51
CA HIS A 221 -37.78 41.44 -27.73
C HIS A 221 -36.47 40.74 -27.32
N ARG A 222 -35.31 41.35 -27.58
CA ARG A 222 -34.00 40.83 -27.13
C ARG A 222 -33.87 40.84 -25.61
N THR A 223 -34.25 41.94 -24.94
CA THR A 223 -34.24 42.01 -23.47
C THR A 223 -35.11 40.90 -22.87
N LYS A 224 -36.32 40.69 -23.42
CA LYS A 224 -37.19 39.59 -22.98
C LYS A 224 -36.55 38.21 -23.20
N HIS A 225 -35.86 38.02 -24.33
CA HIS A 225 -35.12 36.79 -24.59
C HIS A 225 -33.99 36.58 -23.56
N ASP A 226 -33.22 37.61 -23.27
CA ASP A 226 -32.13 37.56 -22.28
C ASP A 226 -32.65 37.27 -20.86
N GLU A 227 -33.76 37.89 -20.46
CA GLU A 227 -34.43 37.60 -19.19
C GLU A 227 -34.87 36.13 -19.09
N MET A 228 -35.42 35.57 -20.17
CA MET A 228 -35.77 34.14 -20.22
C MET A 228 -34.55 33.24 -20.09
N ILE A 229 -33.42 33.61 -20.71
CA ILE A 229 -32.16 32.86 -20.59
C ILE A 229 -31.62 32.92 -19.16
N GLU A 230 -31.71 34.06 -18.49
CA GLU A 230 -31.25 34.19 -17.10
C GLU A 230 -32.13 33.38 -16.13
N GLN A 231 -33.44 33.37 -16.34
CA GLN A 231 -34.34 32.50 -15.57
C GLN A 231 -34.06 31.02 -15.83
N LEU A 232 -33.70 30.62 -17.05
CA LEU A 232 -33.30 29.25 -17.36
C LEU A 232 -32.04 28.83 -16.59
N ARG A 233 -31.05 29.72 -16.45
CA ARG A 233 -29.83 29.44 -15.68
C ARG A 233 -30.14 29.11 -14.23
N GLN A 234 -31.13 29.77 -13.64
CA GLN A 234 -31.56 29.50 -12.26
C GLN A 234 -32.20 28.10 -12.09
N ALA A 235 -32.72 27.52 -13.16
CA ALA A 235 -33.32 26.19 -13.16
C ALA A 235 -32.37 25.06 -13.60
N GLU A 236 -31.13 25.37 -13.99
CA GLU A 236 -30.16 24.37 -14.47
C GLU A 236 -29.87 23.27 -13.45
N SER A 237 -29.79 23.62 -12.16
CA SER A 237 -29.55 22.65 -11.09
C SER A 237 -30.74 21.74 -10.78
N LEU A 238 -31.94 22.14 -11.18
CA LEU A 238 -33.19 21.41 -10.94
C LEU A 238 -33.53 20.45 -12.10
N ALA A 239 -32.99 20.72 -13.28
CA ALA A 239 -33.29 19.97 -14.50
C ALA A 239 -32.74 18.54 -14.49
N ASP A 240 -33.38 17.67 -15.28
CA ASP A 240 -32.82 16.37 -15.65
C ASP A 240 -31.50 16.57 -16.39
N GLY A 241 -30.45 15.88 -15.92
CA GLY A 241 -29.11 16.01 -16.47
C GLY A 241 -28.22 17.04 -15.79
N ALA A 242 -28.65 17.67 -14.69
CA ALA A 242 -27.85 18.66 -13.95
C ALA A 242 -26.46 18.12 -13.52
N ILE A 243 -26.35 16.83 -13.22
CA ILE A 243 -25.07 16.18 -12.85
C ILE A 243 -24.27 15.67 -14.07
N ILE A 244 -24.84 15.72 -15.28
CA ILE A 244 -24.18 15.28 -16.50
C ILE A 244 -23.25 16.40 -16.99
N GLY A 245 -21.95 16.23 -16.77
CA GLY A 245 -20.93 17.21 -17.16
C GLY A 245 -20.91 17.51 -18.67
N ASN A 246 -20.55 18.75 -19.01
CA ASN A 246 -20.41 19.25 -20.39
C ASN A 246 -19.12 18.79 -21.12
N GLY A 247 -18.46 17.73 -20.65
CA GLY A 247 -17.24 17.18 -21.22
C GLY A 247 -15.92 17.85 -20.78
N ARG A 248 -15.94 18.78 -19.80
CA ARG A 248 -14.72 19.27 -19.12
C ARG A 248 -14.29 18.28 -18.04
N SER A 249 -12.98 18.06 -17.89
CA SER A 249 -12.39 16.91 -17.21
C SER A 249 -12.47 16.85 -15.67
N ASP A 250 -12.99 17.87 -14.97
CA ASP A 250 -12.62 18.08 -13.55
C ASP A 250 -13.81 18.34 -12.59
N PHE A 251 -15.00 17.76 -12.78
CA PHE A 251 -16.17 18.16 -11.96
C PHE A 251 -16.38 17.44 -10.62
N THR A 252 -15.87 16.23 -10.43
CA THR A 252 -16.12 15.45 -9.20
C THR A 252 -14.81 15.23 -8.46
N LEU A 253 -14.49 16.10 -7.49
CA LEU A 253 -13.34 15.92 -6.59
C LEU A 253 -13.68 15.08 -5.36
N GLU A 254 -14.97 15.00 -5.02
CA GLU A 254 -15.50 14.26 -3.87
C GLU A 254 -16.51 13.23 -4.34
N THR A 255 -16.51 12.06 -3.70
CA THR A 255 -17.48 10.99 -4.00
C THR A 255 -18.88 11.41 -3.55
N GLN A 256 -19.84 11.43 -4.46
CA GLN A 256 -21.25 11.70 -4.14
C GLN A 256 -22.01 10.39 -3.93
N SER A 257 -22.96 10.36 -2.99
CA SER A 257 -23.77 9.19 -2.68
C SER A 257 -25.25 9.46 -2.94
N TYR A 258 -25.87 8.60 -3.74
CA TYR A 258 -27.30 8.62 -4.05
C TYR A 258 -27.97 7.43 -3.37
N SER A 259 -28.98 7.69 -2.55
CA SER A 259 -29.63 6.66 -1.73
C SER A 259 -30.95 6.23 -2.35
N PHE A 260 -31.22 4.93 -2.33
CA PHE A 260 -32.41 4.31 -2.90
C PHE A 260 -33.02 3.35 -1.90
N GLU A 261 -34.35 3.24 -1.95
CA GLU A 261 -35.10 2.22 -1.23
C GLU A 261 -36.07 1.54 -2.19
N ARG A 262 -35.98 0.21 -2.28
CA ARG A 262 -36.85 -0.60 -3.14
C ARG A 262 -37.20 -1.89 -2.44
N ASP A 263 -38.49 -2.22 -2.40
CA ASP A 263 -39.01 -3.46 -1.80
C ASP A 263 -38.49 -3.67 -0.35
N GLY A 264 -38.36 -2.58 0.42
CA GLY A 264 -37.84 -2.58 1.80
C GLY A 264 -36.33 -2.78 1.93
N HIS A 265 -35.58 -2.78 0.82
CA HIS A 265 -34.13 -2.92 0.79
C HIS A 265 -33.48 -1.59 0.40
N LYS A 266 -32.50 -1.16 1.20
CA LYS A 266 -31.75 0.08 0.97
C LYS A 266 -30.47 -0.20 0.20
N PHE A 267 -30.19 0.65 -0.80
CA PHE A 267 -28.92 0.62 -1.50
C PHE A 267 -28.46 2.02 -1.89
N ASN A 268 -27.14 2.17 -2.05
CA ASN A 268 -26.49 3.42 -2.42
C ASN A 268 -25.73 3.23 -3.73
N ILE A 269 -25.76 4.27 -4.57
CA ILE A 269 -24.90 4.40 -5.73
C ILE A 269 -23.91 5.54 -5.49
N LEU A 270 -22.62 5.25 -5.55
CA LEU A 270 -21.54 6.21 -5.37
C LEU A 270 -21.02 6.67 -6.74
N ASP A 271 -21.02 7.98 -6.98
CA ASP A 271 -20.32 8.60 -8.12
C ASP A 271 -18.87 8.85 -7.74
N VAL A 272 -17.95 8.04 -8.28
CA VAL A 272 -16.53 8.11 -7.95
C VAL A 272 -15.78 8.98 -8.95
N PRO A 273 -14.85 9.85 -8.51
CA PRO A 273 -14.00 10.63 -9.40
C PRO A 273 -13.33 9.82 -10.53
N GLY A 274 -13.09 10.46 -11.66
CA GLY A 274 -12.40 9.86 -12.81
C GLY A 274 -10.96 9.43 -12.49
N ILE A 275 -10.54 8.32 -13.08
CA ILE A 275 -9.31 7.60 -12.69
C ILE A 275 -8.12 7.86 -13.63
N GLU A 276 -8.31 8.75 -14.61
CA GLU A 276 -7.30 9.17 -15.58
C GLU A 276 -7.09 10.68 -15.42
N GLY A 277 -5.96 11.10 -14.82
CA GLY A 277 -5.62 12.53 -14.66
C GLY A 277 -4.82 12.89 -13.40
N LYS A 278 -5.17 14.02 -12.74
CA LYS A 278 -4.51 14.56 -11.53
C LYS A 278 -4.86 13.77 -10.25
N GLU A 279 -4.47 12.51 -10.25
CA GLU A 279 -4.90 11.49 -9.27
C GLU A 279 -4.43 11.73 -7.83
N SER A 280 -3.31 12.43 -7.63
CA SER A 280 -2.82 12.78 -6.28
C SER A 280 -3.82 13.62 -5.48
N LYS A 281 -4.80 14.24 -6.14
CA LYS A 281 -5.85 15.05 -5.49
C LYS A 281 -7.11 14.26 -5.13
N VAL A 282 -7.32 13.07 -5.67
CA VAL A 282 -8.58 12.30 -5.55
C VAL A 282 -8.38 10.85 -5.11
N SER A 283 -7.14 10.41 -4.90
CA SER A 283 -6.79 9.03 -4.52
C SER A 283 -7.54 8.56 -3.28
N ASP A 284 -7.62 9.39 -2.24
CA ASP A 284 -8.28 9.02 -0.98
C ASP A 284 -9.80 8.86 -1.16
N ALA A 285 -10.44 9.75 -1.93
CA ALA A 285 -11.88 9.68 -2.19
C ALA A 285 -12.27 8.44 -3.00
N ILE A 286 -11.44 8.10 -4.00
CA ILE A 286 -11.58 6.86 -4.79
C ILE A 286 -11.44 5.65 -3.87
N TRP A 287 -10.38 5.63 -3.07
CA TRP A 287 -10.06 4.50 -2.23
C TRP A 287 -11.15 4.28 -1.17
N GLN A 288 -11.67 5.34 -0.55
CA GLN A 288 -12.78 5.26 0.40
C GLN A 288 -14.06 4.72 -0.26
N ALA A 289 -14.39 5.20 -1.46
CA ALA A 289 -15.59 4.76 -2.18
C ALA A 289 -15.54 3.27 -2.53
N VAL A 290 -14.37 2.76 -2.92
CA VAL A 290 -14.18 1.35 -3.24
C VAL A 290 -14.23 0.48 -1.98
N HIS A 291 -13.61 0.90 -0.87
CA HIS A 291 -13.69 0.16 0.40
C HIS A 291 -15.13 0.09 0.94
N LYS A 292 -15.92 1.14 0.69
CA LYS A 292 -17.34 1.19 1.04
C LYS A 292 -18.22 0.31 0.14
N ALA A 293 -17.84 0.14 -1.13
CA ALA A 293 -18.64 -0.59 -2.11
C ALA A 293 -18.58 -2.11 -1.91
N HIS A 294 -19.67 -2.79 -2.25
CA HIS A 294 -19.76 -4.26 -2.33
C HIS A 294 -19.68 -4.72 -3.79
N THR A 295 -20.12 -3.85 -4.71
CA THR A 295 -20.00 -4.01 -6.16
C THR A 295 -19.39 -2.76 -6.76
N VAL A 296 -18.50 -2.95 -7.72
CA VAL A 296 -17.90 -1.85 -8.46
C VAL A 296 -18.20 -2.02 -9.94
N PHE A 297 -18.85 -1.03 -10.52
CA PHE A 297 -18.97 -0.91 -11.97
C PHE A 297 -17.79 -0.11 -12.51
N TYR A 298 -16.91 -0.75 -13.26
CA TYR A 298 -15.88 -0.08 -14.04
C TYR A 298 -16.46 0.42 -15.36
N ILE A 299 -16.68 1.73 -15.49
CA ILE A 299 -17.27 2.38 -16.65
C ILE A 299 -16.18 2.79 -17.65
N THR A 300 -16.30 2.32 -18.89
CA THR A 300 -15.43 2.73 -20.01
C THR A 300 -16.25 3.09 -21.24
N GLY A 301 -15.73 4.03 -22.03
CA GLY A 301 -16.29 4.39 -23.33
C GLY A 301 -15.68 3.58 -24.50
N LYS A 302 -14.79 2.63 -24.22
CA LYS A 302 -14.06 1.83 -25.21
C LYS A 302 -14.35 0.35 -25.02
N ALA A 303 -14.52 -0.38 -26.13
CA ALA A 303 -14.73 -1.84 -26.09
C ALA A 303 -13.42 -2.63 -25.83
N SER A 304 -12.26 -2.00 -26.04
CA SER A 304 -10.94 -2.61 -25.86
C SER A 304 -10.53 -2.69 -24.39
N ALA A 305 -9.76 -3.72 -24.03
CA ALA A 305 -9.18 -3.85 -22.69
C ALA A 305 -8.39 -2.59 -22.26
N PRO A 306 -8.43 -2.21 -20.97
CA PRO A 306 -7.62 -1.11 -20.44
C PRO A 306 -6.12 -1.38 -20.60
N GLN A 307 -5.33 -0.32 -20.78
CA GLN A 307 -3.89 -0.46 -20.99
C GLN A 307 -3.16 -0.88 -19.70
N LYS A 308 -2.23 -1.83 -19.84
CA LYS A 308 -1.23 -2.16 -18.82
C LYS A 308 -0.11 -1.12 -18.83
N GLY A 309 0.40 -0.75 -17.67
CA GLY A 309 1.54 0.15 -17.53
C GLY A 309 2.84 -0.44 -18.06
N ASP A 310 3.84 0.41 -18.20
CA ASP A 310 5.20 0.07 -18.66
C ASP A 310 6.14 -0.34 -17.51
N GLY A 311 5.59 -0.55 -16.31
CA GLY A 311 6.32 -0.89 -15.09
C GLY A 311 6.92 0.30 -14.34
N LYS A 312 7.10 1.46 -14.99
CA LYS A 312 7.48 2.73 -14.33
C LYS A 312 6.28 3.58 -13.97
N ASN A 313 5.24 3.55 -14.82
CA ASN A 313 3.97 4.22 -14.58
C ASN A 313 2.84 3.17 -14.56
N PRO A 314 2.01 3.11 -13.51
CA PRO A 314 0.87 2.19 -13.48
C PRO A 314 -0.14 2.59 -14.57
N GLY A 315 -0.52 1.63 -15.42
CA GLY A 315 -1.57 1.81 -16.42
C GLY A 315 -2.97 1.75 -15.81
N THR A 316 -4.00 2.05 -16.59
CA THR A 316 -5.40 1.99 -16.13
C THR A 316 -5.74 0.62 -15.54
N LEU A 317 -5.20 -0.47 -16.12
CA LEU A 317 -5.40 -1.83 -15.61
C LEU A 317 -4.72 -2.08 -14.26
N ASP A 318 -3.52 -1.53 -14.05
CA ASP A 318 -2.80 -1.65 -12.77
C ASP A 318 -3.52 -0.87 -11.66
N LYS A 319 -4.09 0.31 -12.00
CA LYS A 319 -4.90 1.12 -11.07
C LYS A 319 -6.21 0.42 -10.69
N ILE A 320 -6.90 -0.18 -11.66
CA ILE A 320 -8.08 -1.02 -11.41
C ILE A 320 -7.69 -2.15 -10.46
N LYS A 321 -6.57 -2.86 -10.68
CA LYS A 321 -6.13 -3.92 -9.78
C LYS A 321 -5.75 -3.41 -8.39
N GLN A 322 -5.08 -2.27 -8.31
CA GLN A 322 -4.68 -1.68 -7.03
C GLN A 322 -5.89 -1.24 -6.20
N HIS A 323 -6.89 -0.63 -6.82
CA HIS A 323 -8.06 -0.13 -6.11
C HIS A 323 -9.14 -1.21 -5.91
N LEU A 324 -9.38 -2.05 -6.93
CA LEU A 324 -10.52 -2.98 -6.99
C LEU A 324 -10.12 -4.45 -6.79
N GLY A 325 -8.82 -4.77 -6.85
CA GLY A 325 -8.33 -6.16 -6.78
C GLY A 325 -8.59 -6.84 -5.44
N ALA A 326 -9.01 -6.08 -4.44
CA ALA A 326 -9.32 -6.56 -3.12
C ALA A 326 -10.84 -6.50 -2.86
N GLN A 327 -11.58 -7.56 -3.23
CA GLN A 327 -12.76 -7.98 -2.45
C GLN A 327 -14.15 -7.36 -2.79
N SER A 328 -14.33 -6.71 -3.94
CA SER A 328 -15.67 -6.30 -4.43
C SER A 328 -16.06 -7.01 -5.73
N GLU A 329 -17.35 -7.26 -5.92
CA GLU A 329 -17.90 -7.79 -7.17
C GLU A 329 -17.66 -6.76 -8.29
N VAL A 330 -16.80 -7.05 -9.27
CA VAL A 330 -16.45 -6.10 -10.33
C VAL A 330 -17.12 -6.47 -11.65
N TRP A 331 -17.76 -5.46 -12.26
CA TRP A 331 -18.35 -5.55 -13.59
C TRP A 331 -17.80 -4.45 -14.49
N THR A 332 -17.49 -4.77 -15.74
CA THR A 332 -17.18 -3.73 -16.73
C THR A 332 -18.46 -3.24 -17.38
N VAL A 333 -18.68 -1.94 -17.45
CA VAL A 333 -19.77 -1.35 -18.22
C VAL A 333 -19.19 -0.59 -19.41
N PHE A 334 -19.39 -1.13 -20.60
CA PHE A 334 -19.09 -0.45 -21.86
C PHE A 334 -20.24 0.48 -22.20
N ASN A 335 -20.04 1.77 -21.99
CA ASN A 335 -21.00 2.81 -22.34
C ASN A 335 -20.72 3.35 -23.75
N LYS A 336 -21.40 2.77 -24.75
CA LYS A 336 -21.28 3.18 -26.14
C LYS A 336 -21.86 4.57 -26.34
N ARG A 337 -21.08 5.45 -26.97
CA ARG A 337 -21.51 6.83 -27.27
C ARG A 337 -22.45 6.86 -28.48
N VAL A 338 -23.74 7.04 -28.20
CA VAL A 338 -24.78 7.25 -29.22
C VAL A 338 -25.34 8.66 -29.04
N GLN A 339 -25.10 9.52 -30.02
CA GLN A 339 -25.53 10.93 -30.04
C GLN A 339 -26.57 11.21 -31.12
N ASN A 340 -26.77 10.26 -32.04
CA ASN A 340 -27.73 10.37 -33.13
C ASN A 340 -28.54 9.06 -33.27
N PRO A 341 -29.88 9.14 -33.42
CA PRO A 341 -30.75 7.97 -33.62
C PRO A 341 -30.30 7.03 -34.74
N ILE A 342 -29.71 7.57 -35.82
CA ILE A 342 -29.24 6.81 -36.98
C ILE A 342 -28.20 5.75 -36.60
N GLN A 343 -27.44 5.95 -35.53
CA GLN A 343 -26.39 5.01 -35.10
C GLN A 343 -26.97 3.68 -34.60
N ILE A 344 -28.19 3.68 -34.07
CA ILE A 344 -28.88 2.50 -33.51
C ILE A 344 -30.14 2.12 -34.30
N LYS A 345 -30.50 2.93 -35.30
CA LYS A 345 -31.62 2.63 -36.21
C LYS A 345 -31.25 1.47 -37.11
N ASN A 346 -32.04 0.39 -37.05
CA ASN A 346 -31.86 -0.83 -37.83
C ASN A 346 -30.46 -1.47 -37.68
N ARG A 347 -29.81 -1.25 -36.53
CA ARG A 347 -28.52 -1.82 -36.17
C ARG A 347 -28.59 -2.36 -34.75
N GLU A 348 -27.72 -3.30 -34.44
CA GLU A 348 -27.49 -3.70 -33.06
C GLU A 348 -26.70 -2.62 -32.32
N LEU A 349 -26.86 -2.58 -31.00
CA LEU A 349 -26.18 -1.59 -30.18
C LEU A 349 -24.66 -1.79 -30.26
N VAL A 350 -24.20 -3.03 -30.15
CA VAL A 350 -22.78 -3.43 -30.25
C VAL A 350 -22.55 -4.00 -31.65
N SER A 351 -21.46 -3.62 -32.30
CA SER A 351 -21.04 -4.19 -33.59
C SER A 351 -20.22 -5.46 -33.40
N GLU A 352 -20.13 -6.30 -34.42
CA GLU A 352 -19.36 -7.56 -34.37
C GLU A 352 -17.90 -7.37 -33.92
N GLY A 353 -17.21 -6.33 -34.42
CA GLY A 353 -15.83 -6.03 -33.99
C GLY A 353 -15.72 -5.48 -32.56
N GLU A 354 -16.75 -4.78 -32.06
CA GLU A 354 -16.80 -4.37 -30.65
C GLU A 354 -17.06 -5.59 -29.76
N GLU A 355 -17.91 -6.52 -30.19
CA GLU A 355 -18.19 -7.78 -29.48
C GLU A 355 -16.92 -8.64 -29.33
N GLU A 356 -16.11 -8.77 -30.39
CA GLU A 356 -14.79 -9.41 -30.33
C GLU A 356 -13.85 -8.71 -29.34
N SER A 357 -13.83 -7.37 -29.35
CA SER A 357 -13.01 -6.58 -28.43
C SER A 357 -13.45 -6.75 -26.97
N LEU A 358 -14.76 -6.82 -26.72
CA LEU A 358 -15.33 -7.05 -25.39
C LEU A 358 -15.01 -8.44 -24.85
N LYS A 359 -14.94 -9.47 -25.70
CA LYS A 359 -14.46 -10.81 -25.31
C LYS A 359 -13.01 -10.74 -24.82
N VAL A 360 -12.14 -10.04 -25.54
CA VAL A 360 -10.73 -9.84 -25.12
C VAL A 360 -10.65 -9.05 -23.81
N LEU A 361 -11.46 -7.99 -23.67
CA LEU A 361 -11.58 -7.23 -22.43
C LEU A 361 -11.97 -8.13 -21.27
N ASN A 362 -13.01 -8.94 -21.45
CA ASN A 362 -13.57 -9.81 -20.41
C ASN A 362 -12.53 -10.80 -19.90
N THR A 363 -11.79 -11.46 -20.81
CA THR A 363 -10.68 -12.36 -20.46
C THR A 363 -9.57 -11.60 -19.73
N THR A 364 -9.16 -10.44 -20.23
CA THR A 364 -8.08 -9.64 -19.62
C THR A 364 -8.42 -9.20 -18.19
N MET A 365 -9.66 -8.76 -17.96
CA MET A 365 -10.14 -8.36 -16.65
C MET A 365 -10.23 -9.56 -15.70
N LYS A 366 -10.69 -10.72 -16.19
CA LYS A 366 -10.74 -11.97 -15.41
C LYS A 366 -9.34 -12.41 -14.99
N ASP A 367 -8.35 -12.34 -15.88
CA ASP A 367 -6.97 -12.69 -15.59
C ASP A 367 -6.34 -11.76 -14.52
N TYR A 368 -6.73 -10.48 -14.49
CA TYR A 368 -6.17 -9.50 -13.55
C TYR A 368 -6.81 -9.50 -12.17
N LEU A 369 -8.13 -9.68 -12.12
CA LEU A 369 -8.95 -9.53 -10.90
C LEU A 369 -9.45 -10.88 -10.34
N GLY A 370 -9.26 -11.98 -11.07
CA GLY A 370 -9.63 -13.32 -10.64
C GLY A 370 -11.14 -13.47 -10.40
N ASP A 371 -11.52 -14.10 -9.29
CA ASP A 371 -12.91 -14.41 -8.96
C ASP A 371 -13.76 -13.19 -8.63
N SER A 372 -13.15 -12.06 -8.29
CA SER A 372 -13.84 -10.78 -8.06
C SER A 372 -14.51 -10.26 -9.34
N TYR A 373 -13.95 -10.54 -10.51
CA TYR A 373 -14.53 -10.11 -11.80
C TYR A 373 -15.62 -11.05 -12.28
N GLN A 374 -16.80 -10.48 -12.55
CA GLN A 374 -17.98 -11.22 -12.98
C GLN A 374 -18.09 -11.29 -14.50
N SER A 375 -18.34 -10.15 -15.15
CA SER A 375 -18.51 -10.05 -16.59
C SER A 375 -18.51 -8.59 -17.05
N HIS A 376 -18.90 -8.36 -18.30
CA HIS A 376 -19.16 -7.04 -18.86
C HIS A 376 -20.63 -6.85 -19.24
N ILE A 377 -21.07 -5.59 -19.28
CA ILE A 377 -22.38 -5.14 -19.73
C ILE A 377 -22.15 -4.05 -20.79
N ALA A 378 -22.75 -4.20 -21.96
CA ALA A 378 -22.72 -3.18 -23.00
C ALA A 378 -24.06 -2.41 -23.03
N LEU A 379 -24.00 -1.09 -22.95
CA LEU A 379 -25.17 -0.22 -22.97
C LEU A 379 -24.87 1.14 -23.62
N SER A 380 -25.90 1.97 -23.80
CA SER A 380 -25.73 3.39 -24.13
C SER A 380 -26.60 4.27 -23.23
N ALA A 381 -25.96 4.97 -22.29
CA ALA A 381 -26.67 5.71 -21.26
C ALA A 381 -27.40 6.95 -21.79
N TYR A 382 -26.87 7.63 -22.82
CA TYR A 382 -27.45 8.90 -23.28
C TYR A 382 -28.83 8.75 -23.94
N PRO A 383 -29.07 7.80 -24.86
CA PRO A 383 -30.42 7.54 -25.36
C PRO A 383 -31.39 7.09 -24.26
N ALA A 384 -30.91 6.30 -23.28
CA ALA A 384 -31.71 5.90 -22.13
C ALA A 384 -32.12 7.10 -21.26
N PHE A 385 -31.17 7.99 -20.95
CA PHE A 385 -31.41 9.24 -20.24
C PHE A 385 -32.48 10.08 -20.94
N LEU A 386 -32.36 10.26 -22.27
CA LEU A 386 -33.36 11.01 -23.04
C LEU A 386 -34.74 10.34 -23.04
N ALA A 387 -34.82 9.00 -23.01
CA ALA A 387 -36.10 8.29 -22.91
C ALA A 387 -36.84 8.54 -21.59
N VAL A 388 -36.10 8.62 -20.47
CA VAL A 388 -36.69 8.73 -19.12
C VAL A 388 -36.87 10.16 -18.63
N SER A 389 -36.14 11.11 -19.22
CA SER A 389 -36.18 12.50 -18.78
C SER A 389 -37.53 13.15 -19.06
N SER A 390 -38.06 13.87 -18.06
CA SER A 390 -39.32 14.61 -18.17
C SER A 390 -39.16 16.11 -17.88
N CYS A 391 -38.05 16.50 -17.27
CA CYS A 391 -37.77 17.85 -16.79
C CYS A 391 -36.48 18.40 -17.42
N LEU A 392 -36.38 18.35 -18.75
CA LEU A 392 -35.24 18.91 -19.49
C LEU A 392 -35.38 20.44 -19.61
N LEU A 393 -34.24 21.13 -19.66
CA LEU A 393 -34.23 22.58 -19.87
C LEU A 393 -34.84 22.93 -21.24
N PRO A 394 -35.81 23.87 -21.28
CA PRO A 394 -36.40 24.37 -22.52
C PRO A 394 -35.37 24.88 -23.53
N ALA A 395 -35.55 24.50 -24.79
CA ALA A 395 -34.70 24.79 -25.94
C ALA A 395 -33.22 24.35 -25.81
N SER A 396 -32.91 23.50 -24.83
CA SER A 396 -31.58 22.94 -24.61
C SER A 396 -31.15 21.97 -25.71
N ARG A 397 -29.88 21.57 -25.68
CA ARG A 397 -29.38 20.51 -26.57
C ARG A 397 -30.10 19.18 -26.31
N ASP A 398 -30.35 18.86 -25.04
CA ASP A 398 -30.91 17.57 -24.66
C ASP A 398 -32.39 17.47 -25.00
N GLU A 399 -33.18 18.52 -24.79
CA GLU A 399 -34.59 18.55 -25.23
C GLU A 399 -34.70 18.38 -26.76
N LYS A 400 -33.86 19.08 -27.53
CA LYS A 400 -33.80 18.92 -29.00
C LYS A 400 -33.37 17.52 -29.44
N ASN A 401 -32.48 16.88 -28.68
CA ASN A 401 -32.04 15.53 -29.01
C ASN A 401 -33.10 14.51 -28.59
N GLN A 402 -33.78 14.72 -27.47
CA GLN A 402 -34.93 13.91 -27.05
C GLN A 402 -35.98 13.88 -28.17
N ASP A 403 -36.34 15.03 -28.74
CA ASP A 403 -37.25 15.09 -29.90
C ASP A 403 -36.78 14.17 -31.03
N LYS A 404 -35.50 14.29 -31.45
CA LYS A 404 -34.95 13.51 -32.57
C LYS A 404 -34.99 12.00 -32.33
N PHE A 405 -34.76 11.57 -31.09
CA PHE A 405 -34.83 10.15 -30.72
C PHE A 405 -36.28 9.68 -30.64
N LEU A 406 -37.17 10.45 -30.02
CA LEU A 406 -38.58 10.10 -29.86
C LEU A 406 -39.37 10.17 -31.18
N ASP A 407 -38.91 10.94 -32.17
CA ASP A 407 -39.43 10.93 -33.54
C ASP A 407 -39.22 9.57 -34.24
N GLN A 408 -38.26 8.76 -33.77
CA GLN A 408 -37.89 7.50 -34.41
C GLN A 408 -38.16 6.26 -33.55
N PHE A 409 -38.28 6.43 -32.24
CA PHE A 409 -38.45 5.34 -31.28
C PHE A 409 -39.47 5.75 -30.21
N SER A 410 -40.30 4.81 -29.74
CA SER A 410 -41.02 5.03 -28.49
C SER A 410 -40.04 5.05 -27.31
N GLN A 411 -40.44 5.65 -26.18
CA GLN A 411 -39.62 5.65 -24.96
C GLN A 411 -39.19 4.23 -24.57
N GLN A 412 -40.13 3.28 -24.55
CA GLN A 412 -39.83 1.88 -24.23
C GLN A 412 -38.86 1.24 -25.24
N ALA A 413 -39.06 1.43 -26.54
CA ALA A 413 -38.16 0.89 -27.56
C ALA A 413 -36.74 1.48 -27.44
N LEU A 414 -36.61 2.74 -27.00
CA LEU A 414 -35.32 3.38 -26.78
C LEU A 414 -34.59 2.83 -25.54
N LEU A 415 -35.33 2.49 -24.48
CA LEU A 415 -34.78 1.80 -23.29
C LEU A 415 -34.29 0.39 -23.63
N GLU A 416 -35.06 -0.36 -24.42
CA GLU A 416 -34.66 -1.68 -24.91
C GLU A 416 -33.43 -1.58 -25.82
N LYS A 417 -33.42 -0.64 -26.78
CA LYS A 417 -32.30 -0.44 -27.71
C LYS A 417 -31.02 0.07 -27.06
N SER A 418 -31.14 0.86 -26.00
CA SER A 418 -29.98 1.33 -25.22
C SER A 418 -29.42 0.28 -24.27
N ASN A 419 -30.16 -0.83 -24.08
CA ASN A 419 -29.81 -1.92 -23.18
C ASN A 419 -29.58 -1.47 -21.71
N ILE A 420 -30.20 -0.36 -21.29
CA ILE A 420 -30.07 0.12 -19.90
C ILE A 420 -30.70 -0.85 -18.89
N ASN A 421 -31.68 -1.63 -19.35
CA ASN A 421 -32.36 -2.64 -18.55
C ASN A 421 -31.38 -3.71 -18.02
N ALA A 422 -30.29 -4.00 -18.73
CA ALA A 422 -29.27 -4.93 -18.26
C ALA A 422 -28.64 -4.52 -16.92
N ILE A 423 -28.49 -3.21 -16.67
CA ILE A 423 -28.09 -2.70 -15.36
C ILE A 423 -29.30 -2.59 -14.43
N ALA A 424 -30.45 -2.13 -14.93
CA ALA A 424 -31.62 -1.92 -14.08
C ALA A 424 -32.12 -3.22 -13.42
N GLU A 425 -32.02 -4.35 -14.13
CA GLU A 425 -32.38 -5.68 -13.62
C GLU A 425 -31.51 -6.14 -12.45
N MET A 426 -30.28 -5.62 -12.31
CA MET A 426 -29.43 -5.87 -11.13
C MET A 426 -30.00 -5.28 -9.84
N PHE A 427 -31.09 -4.51 -9.93
CA PHE A 427 -31.81 -3.88 -8.82
C PHE A 427 -33.29 -4.27 -8.79
N ASN A 428 -33.69 -5.36 -9.48
CA ASN A 428 -35.05 -5.88 -9.38
C ASN A 428 -35.31 -6.57 -8.02
N GLU A 429 -36.57 -6.85 -7.71
CA GLU A 429 -37.01 -7.45 -6.43
C GLU A 429 -36.22 -8.74 -6.10
N SER A 430 -36.06 -9.64 -7.07
CA SER A 430 -35.31 -10.88 -6.88
C SER A 430 -33.84 -10.64 -6.53
N THR A 431 -33.21 -9.60 -7.07
CA THR A 431 -31.79 -9.31 -6.83
C THR A 431 -31.59 -8.53 -5.53
N VAL A 432 -32.42 -7.53 -5.23
CA VAL A 432 -32.30 -6.74 -3.99
C VAL A 432 -32.49 -7.59 -2.74
N SER A 433 -33.32 -8.65 -2.81
CA SER A 433 -33.48 -9.61 -1.72
C SER A 433 -32.18 -10.34 -1.33
N SER A 434 -31.25 -10.49 -2.28
CA SER A 434 -29.94 -11.13 -2.06
C SER A 434 -28.89 -10.18 -1.46
N PHE A 435 -29.16 -8.87 -1.39
CA PHE A 435 -28.18 -7.86 -0.99
C PHE A 435 -27.59 -8.13 0.39
N LYS A 436 -28.38 -8.58 1.37
CA LYS A 436 -27.85 -8.93 2.70
C LYS A 436 -26.76 -10.01 2.63
N GLY A 437 -26.97 -11.03 1.80
CA GLY A 437 -25.98 -12.08 1.56
C GLY A 437 -24.74 -11.55 0.86
N LYS A 438 -24.91 -10.69 -0.16
CA LYS A 438 -23.79 -10.05 -0.87
C LYS A 438 -22.98 -9.10 0.01
N ILE A 439 -23.63 -8.35 0.90
CA ILE A 439 -22.97 -7.49 1.90
C ILE A 439 -22.08 -8.35 2.80
N LEU A 440 -22.64 -9.42 3.37
CA LEU A 440 -21.91 -10.33 4.24
C LEU A 440 -20.72 -10.96 3.48
N LEU A 441 -20.95 -11.50 2.28
CA LEU A 441 -19.91 -12.12 1.47
C LEU A 441 -18.78 -11.14 1.13
N SER A 442 -19.11 -9.93 0.67
CA SER A 442 -18.10 -8.92 0.33
C SER A 442 -17.30 -8.53 1.58
N ASN A 443 -17.94 -8.21 2.69
CA ASN A 443 -17.22 -7.81 3.91
C ASN A 443 -16.41 -8.97 4.54
N THR A 444 -16.90 -10.20 4.45
CA THR A 444 -16.11 -11.37 4.87
C THR A 444 -14.90 -11.58 3.96
N ASN A 445 -15.05 -11.45 2.64
CA ASN A 445 -13.91 -11.50 1.72
C ASN A 445 -12.90 -10.39 2.03
N LYS A 446 -13.38 -9.19 2.40
CA LYS A 446 -12.53 -8.08 2.84
C LYS A 446 -11.68 -8.43 4.05
N ALA A 447 -12.31 -8.97 5.09
CA ALA A 447 -11.64 -9.52 6.26
C ALA A 447 -10.61 -10.60 5.89
N ARG A 448 -11.01 -11.55 5.03
CA ARG A 448 -10.20 -12.71 4.64
C ARG A 448 -8.87 -12.30 4.03
N GLU A 449 -8.88 -11.33 3.13
CA GLU A 449 -7.66 -10.89 2.45
C GLU A 449 -6.68 -10.20 3.40
N VAL A 450 -7.16 -9.41 4.38
CA VAL A 450 -6.27 -8.82 5.41
C VAL A 450 -5.56 -9.94 6.18
N VAL A 451 -6.26 -11.03 6.49
CA VAL A 451 -5.67 -12.22 7.13
C VAL A 451 -4.68 -12.92 6.19
N VAL A 452 -5.00 -13.06 4.90
CA VAL A 452 -4.07 -13.64 3.90
C VAL A 452 -2.78 -12.82 3.81
N GLN A 453 -2.88 -11.49 3.76
CA GLN A 453 -1.71 -10.61 3.74
C GLN A 453 -0.91 -10.71 5.04
N ALA A 454 -1.59 -10.79 6.20
CA ALA A 454 -0.93 -11.04 7.48
C ALA A 454 -0.18 -12.38 7.49
N ILE A 455 -0.79 -13.47 7.03
CA ILE A 455 -0.17 -14.80 6.91
C ILE A 455 1.05 -14.74 6.01
N LYS A 456 0.96 -14.04 4.87
CA LYS A 456 2.06 -13.87 3.93
C LYS A 456 3.24 -13.18 4.60
N SER A 457 3.01 -12.02 5.22
CA SER A 457 4.05 -11.27 5.93
C SER A 457 4.67 -12.06 7.09
N VAL A 458 3.87 -12.75 7.91
CA VAL A 458 4.38 -13.64 8.98
C VAL A 458 5.19 -14.80 8.38
N SER A 459 4.74 -15.39 7.28
CA SER A 459 5.42 -16.52 6.63
C SER A 459 6.75 -16.12 6.02
N GLU A 460 6.83 -14.94 5.41
CA GLU A 460 8.07 -14.37 4.87
C GLU A 460 9.08 -14.09 5.99
N LEU A 461 8.64 -13.55 7.12
CA LEU A 461 9.49 -13.35 8.30
C LEU A 461 9.96 -14.67 8.92
N TYR A 462 9.04 -15.62 9.13
CA TYR A 462 9.35 -16.92 9.69
C TYR A 462 10.29 -17.73 8.78
N GLY A 463 9.83 -18.07 7.58
CA GLY A 463 10.53 -19.01 6.69
C GLY A 463 11.68 -18.37 5.93
N GLY A 464 11.62 -17.06 5.65
CA GLY A 464 12.65 -16.35 4.91
C GLY A 464 13.77 -15.79 5.78
N LYS A 465 13.56 -15.60 7.09
CA LYS A 465 14.53 -14.91 7.96
C LYS A 465 14.83 -15.63 9.27
N PHE A 466 13.84 -15.82 10.14
CA PHE A 466 14.08 -16.32 11.50
C PHE A 466 14.38 -17.82 11.59
N ALA A 467 13.72 -18.65 10.78
CA ALA A 467 13.98 -20.08 10.78
C ALA A 467 15.39 -20.43 10.23
N PRO A 468 15.86 -19.84 9.11
CA PRO A 468 17.25 -20.01 8.67
C PRO A 468 18.28 -19.50 9.69
N LEU A 469 18.08 -18.29 10.23
CA LEU A 469 18.96 -17.72 11.25
C LEU A 469 19.09 -18.64 12.47
N LEU A 470 17.96 -19.17 12.98
CA LEU A 470 18.00 -20.08 14.12
C LEU A 470 18.77 -21.37 13.81
N ALA A 471 18.62 -21.91 12.60
CA ALA A 471 19.32 -23.12 12.19
C ALA A 471 20.84 -22.90 12.15
N ASP A 472 21.30 -21.76 11.63
CA ASP A 472 22.72 -21.39 11.59
C ASP A 472 23.29 -21.22 13.01
N LEU A 473 22.54 -20.57 13.91
CA LEU A 473 22.93 -20.37 15.31
C LEU A 473 22.96 -21.68 16.12
N ASP A 474 21.96 -22.56 15.95
CA ASP A 474 21.95 -23.88 16.60
C ASP A 474 23.10 -24.76 16.10
N GLN A 475 23.48 -24.65 14.82
CA GLN A 475 24.64 -25.33 14.26
C GLN A 475 25.95 -24.85 14.90
N GLU A 476 26.14 -23.53 15.03
CA GLU A 476 27.32 -22.94 15.65
C GLU A 476 27.43 -23.30 17.14
N LEU A 477 26.31 -23.24 17.87
CA LEU A 477 26.23 -23.71 19.26
C LEU A 477 26.64 -25.19 19.39
N GLY A 478 26.17 -26.03 18.48
CA GLY A 478 26.49 -27.46 18.43
C GLY A 478 27.97 -27.72 18.20
N HIS A 479 28.58 -27.03 17.23
CA HIS A 479 30.02 -27.15 16.93
C HIS A 479 30.89 -26.70 18.10
N SER A 480 30.62 -25.52 18.63
CA SER A 480 31.39 -24.96 19.74
C SER A 480 31.26 -25.82 21.00
N SER A 481 30.05 -26.32 21.32
CA SER A 481 29.86 -27.24 22.46
C SER A 481 30.61 -28.57 22.29
N ALA A 482 30.68 -29.11 21.06
CA ALA A 482 31.48 -30.30 20.77
C ALA A 482 32.99 -30.01 20.92
N GLU A 483 33.45 -28.83 20.52
CA GLU A 483 34.85 -28.41 20.66
C GLU A 483 35.26 -28.26 22.12
N LEU A 484 34.41 -27.65 22.96
CA LEU A 484 34.64 -27.56 24.41
C LEU A 484 34.79 -28.95 25.07
N ASN A 485 33.91 -29.89 24.71
CA ASN A 485 34.00 -31.28 25.19
C ASN A 485 35.29 -31.98 24.73
N SER A 486 35.74 -31.69 23.50
CA SER A 486 37.00 -32.19 22.97
C SER A 486 38.23 -31.64 23.73
N HIS A 487 38.23 -30.35 24.05
CA HIS A 487 39.29 -29.73 24.86
C HIS A 487 39.37 -30.35 26.25
N MET A 488 38.22 -30.61 26.89
CA MET A 488 38.14 -31.28 28.19
C MET A 488 38.70 -32.72 28.14
N ALA A 489 38.30 -33.51 27.15
CA ALA A 489 38.83 -34.87 26.96
C ALA A 489 40.35 -34.86 26.71
N THR A 490 40.82 -33.88 25.94
CA THR A 490 42.25 -33.66 25.68
C THR A 490 43.01 -33.32 26.95
N LEU A 491 42.49 -32.42 27.78
CA LEU A 491 43.09 -32.08 29.08
C LEU A 491 43.28 -33.33 29.94
N ARG A 492 42.21 -34.14 30.12
CA ARG A 492 42.26 -35.39 30.89
C ARG A 492 43.39 -36.30 30.42
N SER A 493 43.49 -36.52 29.11
CA SER A 493 44.54 -37.35 28.49
C SER A 493 45.93 -36.79 28.76
N ARG A 494 46.14 -35.47 28.62
CA ARG A 494 47.44 -34.84 28.86
C ARG A 494 47.87 -34.92 30.32
N LEU A 495 46.96 -34.68 31.27
CA LEU A 495 47.24 -34.83 32.70
C LEU A 495 47.64 -36.28 33.04
N GLN A 496 46.91 -37.28 32.54
CA GLN A 496 47.24 -38.69 32.75
C GLN A 496 48.59 -39.09 32.14
N ASN A 497 48.89 -38.60 30.94
CA ASN A 497 50.14 -38.89 30.24
C ASN A 497 51.34 -38.27 30.96
N GLU A 498 51.23 -37.03 31.44
CA GLU A 498 52.31 -36.38 32.18
C GLU A 498 52.51 -37.05 33.54
N ALA A 499 51.44 -37.40 34.26
CA ALA A 499 51.53 -38.21 35.48
C ALA A 499 52.25 -39.55 35.26
N ALA A 500 51.83 -40.31 34.25
CA ALA A 500 52.45 -41.60 33.93
C ALA A 500 53.92 -41.47 33.54
N LYS A 501 54.31 -40.36 32.90
CA LYS A 501 55.70 -40.05 32.57
C LYS A 501 56.53 -39.80 33.84
N GLN A 502 56.05 -38.94 34.74
CA GLN A 502 56.74 -38.67 36.00
C GLN A 502 56.89 -39.92 36.87
N ILE A 503 55.88 -40.80 36.87
CA ILE A 503 55.92 -42.08 37.61
C ILE A 503 56.97 -43.03 37.01
N ARG A 504 57.06 -43.13 35.67
CA ARG A 504 58.14 -43.91 35.02
C ARG A 504 59.52 -43.36 35.36
N ASP A 505 59.68 -42.04 35.33
CA ASP A 505 60.94 -41.40 35.72
C ASP A 505 61.30 -41.71 37.18
N PHE A 506 60.30 -41.70 38.09
CA PHE A 506 60.48 -42.17 39.46
C PHE A 506 60.95 -43.64 39.52
N GLU A 507 60.27 -44.56 38.81
CA GLU A 507 60.64 -45.98 38.79
C GLU A 507 62.08 -46.19 38.32
N ASP A 508 62.46 -45.53 37.24
CA ASP A 508 63.78 -45.67 36.62
C ASP A 508 64.87 -45.07 37.50
N GLN A 509 64.66 -43.90 38.10
CA GLN A 509 65.65 -43.29 38.99
C GLN A 509 65.87 -44.11 40.27
N VAL A 510 64.79 -44.62 40.89
CA VAL A 510 64.91 -45.51 42.05
C VAL A 510 65.65 -46.80 41.67
N ARG A 511 65.33 -47.39 40.50
CA ARG A 511 65.99 -48.61 40.01
C ARG A 511 67.48 -48.37 39.78
N ILE A 512 67.85 -47.31 39.06
CA ILE A 512 69.24 -46.95 38.73
C ILE A 512 70.06 -46.73 40.00
N LYS A 513 69.56 -45.91 40.94
CA LYS A 513 70.29 -45.60 42.18
C LYS A 513 70.43 -46.81 43.09
N THR A 514 69.40 -47.63 43.21
CA THR A 514 69.44 -48.82 44.07
C THR A 514 70.33 -49.91 43.47
N TYR A 515 70.28 -50.13 42.15
CA TYR A 515 71.14 -51.11 41.48
C TYR A 515 72.63 -50.76 41.60
N GLY A 516 72.98 -49.48 41.41
CA GLY A 516 74.35 -49.02 41.60
C GLY A 516 74.87 -49.23 43.02
N GLN A 517 73.99 -49.22 44.02
CA GLN A 517 74.35 -49.55 45.41
C GLN A 517 74.46 -51.06 45.64
N ILE A 518 73.56 -51.87 45.06
CA ILE A 518 73.63 -53.35 45.11
C ILE A 518 74.93 -53.87 44.48
N ASP A 519 75.38 -53.25 43.38
CA ASP A 519 76.59 -53.69 42.68
C ASP A 519 77.86 -53.58 43.55
N ASN A 520 77.84 -52.72 44.59
CA ASN A 520 78.88 -52.61 45.63
C ASN A 520 78.80 -53.67 46.74
N ASP A 521 77.95 -54.69 46.60
CA ASP A 521 77.81 -55.85 47.51
C ASP A 521 77.35 -55.55 48.95
N ILE A 522 76.41 -54.61 49.09
CA ILE A 522 75.84 -54.20 50.38
C ILE A 522 75.15 -55.32 51.18
N SER A 523 75.07 -55.16 52.49
CA SER A 523 74.33 -56.07 53.38
C SER A 523 72.82 -55.95 53.17
N ASN A 524 72.05 -56.91 53.69
CA ASN A 524 70.59 -56.89 53.57
C ASN A 524 69.96 -55.72 54.34
N ASP A 525 70.45 -55.41 55.55
CA ASP A 525 69.96 -54.27 56.34
C ASP A 525 70.34 -52.93 55.68
N GLU A 526 71.52 -52.87 55.05
CA GLU A 526 71.95 -51.69 54.29
C GLU A 526 71.14 -51.52 53.00
N PHE A 527 70.83 -52.61 52.29
CA PHE A 527 69.94 -52.61 51.13
C PHE A 527 68.55 -52.06 51.48
N GLU A 528 67.93 -52.52 52.56
CA GLU A 528 66.62 -52.04 53.01
C GLU A 528 66.64 -50.53 53.25
N ARG A 529 67.61 -50.05 54.05
CA ARG A 529 67.76 -48.63 54.36
C ARG A 529 67.98 -47.78 53.11
N LYS A 530 68.78 -48.27 52.16
CA LYS A 530 69.12 -47.57 50.93
C LYS A 530 67.97 -47.54 49.93
N LEU A 531 67.27 -48.67 49.72
CA LEU A 531 66.06 -48.74 48.88
C LEU A 531 64.98 -47.80 49.43
N LYS A 532 64.74 -47.81 50.75
CA LYS A 532 63.80 -46.91 51.42
C LYS A 532 64.16 -45.44 51.17
N SER A 533 65.42 -45.07 51.42
CA SER A 533 65.89 -43.70 51.24
C SER A 533 65.81 -43.24 49.78
N ASN A 534 66.12 -44.10 48.80
CA ASN A 534 66.00 -43.77 47.38
C ASN A 534 64.53 -43.59 46.96
N ILE A 535 63.63 -44.45 47.45
CA ILE A 535 62.17 -44.32 47.22
C ILE A 535 61.65 -43.01 47.80
N GLU A 536 61.93 -42.71 49.08
CA GLU A 536 61.46 -41.49 49.74
C GLU A 536 61.99 -40.23 49.04
N TYR A 537 63.27 -40.21 48.66
CA TYR A 537 63.88 -39.09 47.95
C TYR A 537 63.23 -38.86 46.59
N HIS A 538 63.19 -39.87 45.72
CA HIS A 538 62.62 -39.69 44.38
C HIS A 538 61.10 -39.49 44.38
N GLN A 539 60.40 -40.00 45.40
CA GLN A 539 58.99 -39.69 45.63
C GLN A 539 58.78 -38.22 45.99
N SER A 540 59.65 -37.64 46.84
CA SER A 540 59.56 -36.21 47.18
C SER A 540 59.77 -35.32 45.96
N LEU A 541 60.68 -35.69 45.05
CA LEU A 541 60.89 -35.00 43.77
C LEU A 541 59.67 -35.10 42.86
N LEU A 542 59.07 -36.29 42.74
CA LEU A 542 57.82 -36.48 42.00
C LEU A 542 56.73 -35.56 42.55
N ILE A 543 56.50 -35.59 43.87
CA ILE A 543 55.47 -34.77 44.52
C ILE A 543 55.73 -33.27 44.34
N HIS A 544 56.99 -32.84 44.35
CA HIS A 544 57.37 -31.44 44.19
C HIS A 544 57.16 -30.93 42.75
N ASN A 545 57.47 -31.75 41.74
CA ASN A 545 57.42 -31.34 40.34
C ASN A 545 56.01 -31.43 39.71
N MET A 546 55.15 -32.30 40.25
CA MET A 546 53.82 -32.55 39.68
C MET A 546 52.90 -31.31 39.61
N PRO A 547 52.80 -30.44 40.63
CA PRO A 547 51.92 -29.26 40.57
C PRO A 547 52.22 -28.33 39.38
N GLU A 548 53.48 -27.99 39.14
CA GLU A 548 53.88 -27.08 38.05
C GLU A 548 53.55 -27.65 36.66
N LEU A 549 53.75 -28.96 36.47
CA LEU A 549 53.42 -29.66 35.22
C LEU A 549 51.91 -29.65 34.95
N MET A 550 51.11 -29.85 36.01
CA MET A 550 49.64 -29.80 35.90
C MET A 550 49.15 -28.37 35.64
N SER A 551 49.79 -27.34 36.23
CA SER A 551 49.49 -25.92 35.97
C SER A 551 49.58 -25.61 34.49
N LYS A 552 50.70 -26.01 33.88
CA LYS A 552 50.98 -25.74 32.48
C LYS A 552 49.96 -26.35 31.52
N GLU A 553 49.44 -27.54 31.81
CA GLU A 553 48.40 -28.15 30.96
C GLU A 553 47.02 -27.52 31.15
N ILE A 554 46.74 -26.98 32.33
CA ILE A 554 45.49 -26.26 32.62
C ILE A 554 45.50 -24.85 31.99
N GLU A 555 46.63 -24.13 32.04
CA GLU A 555 46.79 -22.84 31.34
C GLU A 555 46.53 -22.97 29.83
N LYS A 556 47.09 -24.02 29.19
CA LYS A 556 46.84 -24.31 27.77
C LYS A 556 45.37 -24.64 27.47
N PHE A 557 44.68 -25.26 28.44
CA PHE A 557 43.26 -25.56 28.30
C PHE A 557 42.43 -24.28 28.40
N GLU A 558 42.74 -23.40 29.34
CA GLU A 558 42.10 -22.09 29.50
C GLU A 558 42.25 -21.22 28.25
N GLU A 559 43.45 -21.16 27.66
CA GLU A 559 43.70 -20.46 26.39
C GLU A 559 42.76 -20.96 25.28
N ARG A 560 42.64 -22.29 25.11
CA ARG A 560 41.76 -22.90 24.10
C ARG A 560 40.27 -22.71 24.37
N LEU A 561 39.87 -22.71 25.65
CA LEU A 561 38.49 -22.38 26.03
C LEU A 561 38.14 -20.94 25.62
N ASN A 562 39.03 -19.99 25.93
CA ASN A 562 38.85 -18.58 25.56
C ASN A 562 38.78 -18.40 24.03
N GLU A 563 39.66 -19.06 23.27
CA GLU A 563 39.63 -19.02 21.80
C GLU A 563 38.32 -19.58 21.21
N THR A 564 37.76 -20.63 21.83
CA THR A 564 36.49 -21.22 21.38
C THR A 564 35.32 -20.28 21.69
N LEU A 565 35.33 -19.64 22.86
CA LEU A 565 34.29 -18.67 23.24
C LEU A 565 34.33 -17.40 22.39
N ALA A 566 35.53 -16.86 22.14
CA ALA A 566 35.70 -15.70 21.28
C ALA A 566 35.22 -15.98 19.85
N ARG A 567 35.59 -17.15 19.29
CA ARG A 567 35.11 -17.57 17.96
C ARG A 567 33.61 -17.76 17.92
N PHE A 568 33.02 -18.41 18.92
CA PHE A 568 31.56 -18.55 19.00
C PHE A 568 30.89 -17.17 19.00
N GLN A 569 31.39 -16.22 19.79
CA GLN A 569 30.87 -14.86 19.81
C GLN A 569 31.00 -14.17 18.45
N ASP A 570 32.17 -14.23 17.82
CA ASP A 570 32.43 -13.62 16.51
C ASP A 570 31.57 -14.25 15.40
N GLN A 571 31.47 -15.58 15.36
CA GLN A 571 30.68 -16.30 14.34
C GLN A 571 29.18 -16.09 14.55
N THR A 572 28.71 -16.05 15.80
CA THR A 572 27.31 -15.73 16.11
C THR A 572 26.99 -14.28 15.70
N ASN A 573 27.92 -13.34 15.91
CA ASN A 573 27.80 -11.97 15.43
C ASN A 573 27.84 -11.85 13.91
N ASP A 574 28.69 -12.62 13.23
CA ASP A 574 28.76 -12.65 11.76
C ASP A 574 27.49 -13.24 11.15
N VAL A 575 27.01 -14.36 11.70
CA VAL A 575 25.71 -14.95 11.35
C VAL A 575 24.63 -13.90 11.54
N MET A 576 24.51 -13.28 12.71
CA MET A 576 23.52 -12.21 12.94
C MET A 576 23.68 -11.03 11.97
N GLY A 577 24.92 -10.66 11.66
CA GLY A 577 25.30 -9.62 10.70
C GLY A 577 24.96 -9.95 9.25
N ASN A 578 25.00 -11.21 8.83
CA ASN A 578 24.59 -11.62 7.48
C ASN A 578 23.08 -11.47 7.26
N TYR A 579 22.30 -11.45 8.36
CA TYR A 579 20.88 -11.10 8.34
C TYR A 579 20.63 -9.59 8.60
N SER A 580 21.68 -8.74 8.67
CA SER A 580 21.62 -7.26 8.87
C SER A 580 21.10 -6.44 7.68
N SER A 581 20.69 -7.09 6.59
CA SER A 581 19.81 -6.46 5.57
C SER A 581 18.45 -6.01 6.16
N LEU A 582 18.21 -6.32 7.44
CA LEU A 582 17.34 -5.60 8.35
C LEU A 582 17.92 -4.19 8.66
N ASN A 583 17.74 -3.22 7.76
CA ASN A 583 17.89 -1.76 7.94
C ASN A 583 18.82 -1.25 9.08
N ASN A 584 20.13 -1.13 8.87
CA ASN A 584 21.07 -0.39 9.74
C ASN A 584 20.88 -0.64 11.25
N ILE A 585 20.96 -1.90 11.67
CA ILE A 585 20.82 -2.33 13.07
C ILE A 585 22.16 -2.85 13.59
N ASP A 586 22.52 -2.46 14.82
CA ASP A 586 23.66 -3.01 15.54
C ASP A 586 23.30 -4.42 16.07
N THR A 587 24.06 -5.43 15.62
CA THR A 587 23.77 -6.87 15.80
C THR A 587 24.76 -7.54 16.76
N SER A 588 25.51 -6.75 17.51
CA SER A 588 26.53 -7.25 18.43
C SER A 588 25.92 -8.00 19.62
N ILE A 589 25.89 -9.33 19.55
CA ILE A 589 25.74 -10.21 20.71
C ILE A 589 26.99 -10.01 21.57
N ASN A 590 26.79 -9.29 22.66
CA ASN A 590 27.77 -9.24 23.72
C ASN A 590 27.46 -10.41 24.64
N ILE A 591 28.26 -11.48 24.57
CA ILE A 591 28.21 -12.56 25.55
C ILE A 591 28.81 -11.99 26.84
N ASN A 592 28.03 -11.17 27.52
CA ASN A 592 28.36 -10.68 28.83
C ASN A 592 28.00 -11.82 29.78
N ILE A 593 28.99 -12.64 30.16
CA ILE A 593 28.83 -13.68 31.19
C ILE A 593 28.74 -12.99 32.56
N ASP A 594 27.76 -12.11 32.72
CA ASP A 594 27.48 -11.29 33.91
C ASP A 594 26.35 -11.90 34.77
N ASN A 595 26.33 -13.23 34.81
CA ASN A 595 25.61 -14.05 35.80
C ASN A 595 26.55 -15.07 36.47
N GLY A 596 27.79 -14.66 36.78
CA GLY A 596 28.63 -15.37 37.75
C GLY A 596 29.57 -16.47 37.24
N VAL A 597 29.91 -16.51 35.94
CA VAL A 597 30.95 -17.42 35.41
C VAL A 597 31.98 -16.62 34.62
N ASN A 598 32.84 -15.89 35.34
CA ASN A 598 34.07 -15.36 34.76
C ASN A 598 34.93 -16.55 34.28
N VAL A 599 35.49 -16.53 33.06
CA VAL A 599 36.42 -17.58 32.61
C VAL A 599 37.66 -17.63 33.52
N TRP A 600 38.11 -16.48 34.05
CA TRP A 600 39.09 -16.40 35.14
C TRP A 600 38.55 -16.88 36.50
N GLY A 601 37.23 -16.85 36.67
CA GLY A 601 36.49 -17.36 37.83
C GLY A 601 36.29 -18.88 37.83
N ILE A 602 36.59 -19.59 36.75
CA ILE A 602 36.52 -21.06 36.69
C ILE A 602 37.55 -21.70 37.63
N LEU A 603 38.67 -21.00 37.90
CA LEU A 603 39.61 -21.33 38.97
C LEU A 603 39.40 -20.48 40.24
N GLY A 604 38.95 -19.23 40.11
CA GLY A 604 38.85 -18.28 41.24
C GLY A 604 37.55 -18.30 42.07
N ALA A 605 36.42 -18.74 41.52
CA ALA A 605 35.08 -18.65 42.13
C ALA A 605 34.50 -20.02 42.52
N VAL A 606 35.37 -21.03 42.71
CA VAL A 606 35.04 -22.23 43.48
C VAL A 606 35.45 -21.96 44.93
N GLY A 607 34.59 -21.27 45.67
CA GLY A 607 34.79 -20.89 47.08
C GLY A 607 34.83 -22.05 48.08
N GLY A 608 35.50 -23.18 47.77
CA GLY A 608 35.76 -24.23 48.76
C GLY A 608 36.34 -25.57 48.28
N GLY A 609 36.34 -25.90 46.98
CA GLY A 609 36.58 -27.28 46.51
C GLY A 609 37.96 -27.60 45.91
N LEU A 610 38.53 -26.70 45.11
CA LEU A 610 39.65 -27.02 44.21
C LEU A 610 41.06 -26.72 44.74
N VAL A 611 41.18 -26.13 45.93
CA VAL A 611 42.50 -25.80 46.54
C VAL A 611 43.35 -27.07 46.77
N LEU A 612 42.75 -28.26 46.81
CA LEU A 612 43.45 -29.51 47.08
C LEU A 612 44.40 -29.97 45.96
N PHE A 613 44.17 -29.57 44.70
CA PHE A 613 45.02 -29.99 43.57
C PHE A 613 46.39 -29.34 43.54
N TRP A 614 46.40 -28.07 43.94
CA TRP A 614 47.51 -27.14 43.78
C TRP A 614 48.34 -27.01 45.06
N ASN A 615 47.78 -27.43 46.20
CA ASN A 615 48.44 -27.32 47.49
C ASN A 615 49.24 -28.60 47.80
N PRO A 616 50.51 -28.49 48.29
CA PRO A 616 51.30 -29.63 48.76
C PRO A 616 50.59 -30.60 49.73
N VAL A 617 49.53 -30.18 50.43
CA VAL A 617 48.73 -31.04 51.33
C VAL A 617 48.00 -32.17 50.58
N GLY A 618 47.45 -31.92 49.38
CA GLY A 618 46.77 -32.97 48.59
C GLY A 618 47.75 -34.05 48.11
N TRP A 619 48.97 -33.63 47.76
CA TRP A 619 50.05 -34.52 47.37
C TRP A 619 50.75 -35.21 48.56
N ALA A 620 50.61 -34.69 49.79
CA ALA A 620 51.15 -35.33 50.99
C ALA A 620 50.53 -36.71 51.28
N VAL A 621 49.27 -36.95 50.87
CA VAL A 621 48.61 -38.27 50.96
C VAL A 621 49.34 -39.32 50.12
N VAL A 622 49.91 -38.91 48.99
CA VAL A 622 50.75 -39.78 48.15
C VAL A 622 52.02 -40.19 48.90
N ALA A 623 52.66 -39.26 49.63
CA ALA A 623 53.86 -39.51 50.45
C ALA A 623 53.63 -40.57 51.55
N VAL A 624 52.55 -40.43 52.33
CA VAL A 624 52.27 -41.29 53.50
C VAL A 624 52.00 -42.75 53.11
N SER A 625 51.41 -43.00 51.93
CA SER A 625 51.02 -44.35 51.50
C SER A 625 52.20 -45.29 51.20
N VAL A 626 53.39 -44.76 50.88
CA VAL A 626 54.52 -45.51 50.32
C VAL A 626 55.50 -46.04 51.37
N ALA A 627 55.70 -45.32 52.49
CA ALA A 627 56.60 -45.73 53.56
C ALA A 627 56.24 -47.11 54.18
N SER A 628 54.97 -47.52 54.08
CA SER A 628 54.46 -48.80 54.58
C SER A 628 54.77 -50.01 53.70
N LEU A 629 55.03 -49.80 52.40
CA LEU A 629 55.16 -50.87 51.39
C LEU A 629 56.58 -51.43 51.32
N VAL A 630 57.59 -50.60 51.62
CA VAL A 630 59.03 -50.97 51.56
C VAL A 630 59.39 -52.08 52.56
N PHE A 631 58.67 -52.19 53.68
CA PHE A 631 58.94 -53.18 54.73
C PHE A 631 58.42 -54.61 54.43
N GLN A 632 57.50 -54.77 53.48
CA GLN A 632 56.78 -56.04 53.31
C GLN A 632 57.54 -57.09 52.48
N VAL A 633 58.54 -56.68 51.68
CA VAL A 633 59.24 -57.57 50.73
C VAL A 633 60.58 -58.10 51.29
N TYR A 634 61.09 -57.53 52.38
CA TYR A 634 62.40 -57.88 52.97
C TYR A 634 62.48 -59.27 53.62
N LYS A 635 61.34 -59.87 54.03
CA LYS A 635 61.29 -61.07 54.90
C LYS A 635 61.86 -62.39 54.33
N ALA A 636 62.50 -62.42 53.16
CA ALA A 636 62.89 -63.67 52.48
C ALA A 636 64.41 -64.03 52.49
N PHE A 637 65.30 -63.23 53.07
CA PHE A 637 66.75 -63.30 52.73
C PHE A 637 67.73 -63.80 53.81
N ARG A 638 67.28 -64.52 54.84
CA ARG A 638 68.15 -64.86 55.99
C ARG A 638 69.21 -65.96 55.79
N SER A 639 69.32 -66.62 54.62
CA SER A 639 70.41 -67.59 54.36
C SER A 639 70.86 -67.63 52.89
N MET A 640 71.94 -66.92 52.53
CA MET A 640 72.53 -67.00 51.17
C MET A 640 74.06 -66.95 51.22
N PHE A 641 74.73 -67.88 50.54
CA PHE A 641 76.18 -68.13 50.63
C PHE A 641 77.03 -67.57 49.46
N SER A 642 76.45 -66.88 48.45
CA SER A 642 77.22 -66.27 47.33
C SER A 642 76.81 -64.81 47.01
N SER A 643 77.80 -63.97 46.71
CA SER A 643 77.64 -62.53 46.42
C SER A 643 76.78 -62.26 45.18
N SER A 644 76.98 -63.03 44.09
CA SER A 644 76.21 -62.86 42.84
C SER A 644 74.72 -63.21 42.99
N TYR A 645 74.39 -64.25 43.76
CA TYR A 645 72.99 -64.63 44.01
C TYR A 645 72.28 -63.62 44.92
N LYS A 646 72.96 -63.14 45.97
CA LYS A 646 72.45 -62.07 46.86
C LYS A 646 72.12 -60.81 46.07
N LYS A 647 73.02 -60.34 45.20
CA LYS A 647 72.80 -59.17 44.34
C LYS A 647 71.61 -59.36 43.39
N SER A 648 71.50 -60.53 42.75
CA SER A 648 70.37 -60.85 41.87
C SER A 648 69.02 -60.80 42.60
N GLN A 649 68.97 -61.35 43.81
CA GLN A 649 67.77 -61.33 44.64
C GLN A 649 67.40 -59.93 45.16
N GLN A 650 68.39 -59.11 45.53
CA GLN A 650 68.18 -57.70 45.89
C GLN A 650 67.64 -56.89 44.69
N LYS A 651 68.11 -57.15 43.47
CA LYS A 651 67.59 -56.53 42.23
C LYS A 651 66.14 -56.95 41.96
N LYS A 652 65.80 -58.23 42.14
CA LYS A 652 64.42 -58.73 42.04
C LYS A 652 63.49 -58.05 43.06
N SER A 653 63.90 -58.01 44.33
CA SER A 653 63.17 -57.33 45.40
C SER A 653 62.99 -55.83 45.10
N THR A 654 64.01 -55.17 44.56
CA THR A 654 63.93 -53.76 44.14
C THR A 654 62.83 -53.56 43.11
N ASN A 655 62.79 -54.37 42.05
CA ASN A 655 61.76 -54.28 41.02
C ASN A 655 60.35 -54.51 41.57
N GLU A 656 60.16 -55.50 42.45
CA GLU A 656 58.85 -55.79 43.06
C GLU A 656 58.37 -54.64 43.96
N ASN A 657 59.27 -54.01 44.72
CA ASN A 657 58.93 -52.85 45.54
C ASN A 657 58.62 -51.61 44.69
N ILE A 658 59.44 -51.34 43.66
CA ILE A 658 59.21 -50.22 42.73
C ILE A 658 57.84 -50.36 42.07
N ALA A 659 57.48 -51.54 41.55
CA ALA A 659 56.18 -51.76 40.91
C ALA A 659 54.99 -51.58 41.87
N LYS A 660 55.10 -52.05 43.11
CA LYS A 660 54.05 -51.85 44.14
C LYS A 660 53.90 -50.38 44.55
N VAL A 661 55.01 -49.68 44.72
CA VAL A 661 55.01 -48.27 45.08
C VAL A 661 54.47 -47.41 43.93
N ALA A 662 54.96 -47.62 42.72
CA ALA A 662 54.53 -46.89 41.54
C ALA A 662 53.05 -47.11 41.23
N SER A 663 52.54 -48.34 41.32
CA SER A 663 51.10 -48.61 41.15
C SER A 663 50.23 -47.92 42.21
N LYS A 664 50.70 -47.79 43.45
CA LYS A 664 49.96 -47.06 44.50
C LYS A 664 49.97 -45.54 44.24
N ILE A 665 51.12 -45.00 43.82
CA ILE A 665 51.27 -43.60 43.42
C ILE A 665 50.35 -43.30 42.23
N GLN A 666 50.37 -44.13 41.19
CA GLN A 666 49.50 -44.03 40.01
C GLN A 666 48.02 -43.99 40.41
N ASN A 667 47.55 -44.95 41.22
CA ASN A 667 46.16 -44.99 41.66
C ASN A 667 45.71 -43.72 42.42
N ASN A 668 46.57 -43.19 43.30
CA ASN A 668 46.24 -41.96 44.04
C ASN A 668 46.20 -40.75 43.09
N ILE A 669 47.13 -40.66 42.14
CA ILE A 669 47.18 -39.56 41.16
C ILE A 669 45.99 -39.63 40.20
N ASP A 670 45.59 -40.83 39.77
CA ASP A 670 44.40 -41.01 38.93
C ASP A 670 43.11 -40.61 39.66
N GLN A 671 43.01 -40.87 40.97
CA GLN A 671 41.88 -40.40 41.78
C GLN A 671 41.85 -38.88 41.90
N ILE A 672 43.01 -38.27 42.10
CA ILE A 672 43.19 -36.82 42.11
C ILE A 672 42.73 -36.27 40.74
N ILE A 673 43.34 -36.68 39.62
CA ILE A 673 42.94 -36.27 38.24
C ILE A 673 41.45 -36.48 37.99
N GLY A 674 40.90 -37.64 38.36
CA GLY A 674 39.48 -37.92 38.22
C GLY A 674 38.58 -36.96 38.98
N SER A 675 38.97 -36.49 40.16
CA SER A 675 38.21 -35.51 40.94
C SER A 675 38.24 -34.11 40.31
N ALA A 676 39.41 -33.60 39.91
CA ALA A 676 39.48 -32.28 39.27
C ALA A 676 38.76 -32.24 37.92
N MET A 677 38.83 -33.32 37.15
CA MET A 677 38.12 -33.37 35.86
C MET A 677 36.61 -33.27 36.02
N LYS A 678 36.01 -33.70 37.15
CA LYS A 678 34.58 -33.50 37.42
C LYS A 678 34.24 -32.02 37.60
N ASP A 679 35.10 -31.26 38.26
CA ASP A 679 34.88 -29.82 38.47
C ASP A 679 35.08 -29.05 37.15
N VAL A 680 36.05 -29.46 36.33
CA VAL A 680 36.23 -28.94 34.96
C VAL A 680 34.99 -29.22 34.10
N GLU A 681 34.47 -30.45 34.14
CA GLU A 681 33.25 -30.85 33.43
C GLU A 681 32.05 -30.00 33.84
N ALA A 682 31.84 -29.80 35.14
CA ALA A 682 30.75 -28.97 35.65
C ALA A 682 30.83 -27.51 35.17
N ASN A 683 32.04 -26.95 35.05
CA ASN A 683 32.21 -25.57 34.58
C ASN A 683 32.10 -25.44 33.06
N VAL A 684 32.58 -26.41 32.28
CA VAL A 684 32.38 -26.47 30.82
C VAL A 684 30.89 -26.57 30.48
N LEU A 685 30.11 -27.34 31.27
CA LEU A 685 28.66 -27.40 31.12
C LEU A 685 28.00 -26.04 31.34
N LYS A 686 28.37 -25.29 32.38
CA LYS A 686 27.86 -23.92 32.61
C LYS A 686 28.16 -22.97 31.45
N ILE A 687 29.32 -23.12 30.81
CA ILE A 687 29.67 -22.34 29.62
C ILE A 687 28.75 -22.69 28.45
N SER A 688 28.53 -23.99 28.21
CA SER A 688 27.62 -24.46 27.15
C SER A 688 26.17 -23.99 27.39
N ASP A 689 25.71 -24.01 28.65
CA ASP A 689 24.41 -23.49 29.04
C ASP A 689 24.30 -21.98 28.78
N ALA A 690 25.31 -21.19 29.16
CA ALA A 690 25.35 -19.75 28.89
C ALA A 690 25.36 -19.42 27.39
N MET A 691 26.08 -20.20 26.57
CA MET A 691 26.03 -20.08 25.11
C MET A 691 24.63 -20.38 24.56
N SER A 692 23.94 -21.40 25.08
CA SER A 692 22.57 -21.73 24.68
C SER A 692 21.57 -20.64 25.09
N GLU A 693 21.71 -20.08 26.30
CA GLU A 693 20.89 -18.97 26.79
C GLU A 693 21.05 -17.72 25.90
N SER A 694 22.26 -17.46 25.39
CA SER A 694 22.53 -16.29 24.54
C SER A 694 21.70 -16.25 23.25
N ILE A 695 21.30 -17.41 22.70
CA ILE A 695 20.46 -17.52 21.49
C ILE A 695 18.99 -17.85 21.78
N GLN A 696 18.60 -18.01 23.05
CA GLN A 696 17.25 -18.43 23.44
C GLN A 696 16.16 -17.46 22.99
N HIS A 697 16.45 -16.16 22.99
CA HIS A 697 15.51 -15.14 22.50
C HIS A 697 15.12 -15.33 21.02
N ILE A 698 16.05 -15.80 20.17
CA ILE A 698 15.77 -16.11 18.76
C ILE A 698 14.86 -17.35 18.64
N ARG A 699 15.09 -18.37 19.47
CA ARG A 699 14.19 -19.55 19.56
C ARG A 699 12.77 -19.14 19.93
N ASP A 700 12.63 -18.25 20.91
CA ASP A 700 11.33 -17.76 21.37
C ASP A 700 10.60 -16.99 20.26
N VAL A 701 11.28 -16.07 19.56
CA VAL A 701 10.70 -15.33 18.43
C VAL A 701 10.28 -16.27 17.30
N ASN A 702 11.15 -17.20 16.92
CA ASN A 702 10.86 -18.16 15.85
C ASN A 702 9.65 -19.05 16.20
N SER A 703 9.55 -19.51 17.45
CA SER A 703 8.42 -20.28 17.96
C SER A 703 7.11 -19.49 17.93
N LYS A 704 7.13 -18.24 18.42
CA LYS A 704 5.95 -17.37 18.42
C LYS A 704 5.49 -17.01 17.00
N LEU A 705 6.42 -16.79 16.06
CA LEU A 705 6.09 -16.57 14.64
C LEU A 705 5.42 -17.80 14.02
N SER A 706 5.94 -19.01 14.30
CA SER A 706 5.35 -20.27 13.86
C SER A 706 3.92 -20.46 14.41
N GLN A 707 3.73 -20.20 15.71
CA GLN A 707 2.40 -20.26 16.33
C GLN A 707 1.45 -19.22 15.73
N SER A 708 1.90 -17.99 15.51
CA SER A 708 1.09 -16.92 14.91
C SER A 708 0.65 -17.28 13.50
N LYS A 709 1.55 -17.88 12.70
CA LYS A 709 1.20 -18.43 11.39
C LYS A 709 0.10 -19.49 11.51
N PHE A 710 0.19 -20.42 12.46
CA PHE A 710 -0.84 -21.45 12.66
C PHE A 710 -2.20 -20.85 13.04
N GLU A 711 -2.24 -19.93 14.02
CA GLU A 711 -3.48 -19.29 14.48
C GLU A 711 -4.12 -18.43 13.39
N LEU A 712 -3.32 -17.68 12.61
CA LEU A 712 -3.84 -16.91 11.48
C LEU A 712 -4.43 -17.83 10.39
N ASN A 713 -3.81 -18.98 10.10
CA ASN A 713 -4.37 -19.96 9.16
C ASN A 713 -5.68 -20.58 9.68
N LYS A 714 -5.78 -20.84 10.99
CA LYS A 714 -7.02 -21.30 11.60
C LYS A 714 -8.12 -20.25 11.43
N LEU A 715 -7.80 -18.99 11.74
CA LEU A 715 -8.73 -17.88 11.60
C LEU A 715 -9.12 -17.62 10.13
N LEU A 716 -8.21 -17.87 9.18
CA LEU A 716 -8.53 -17.86 7.75
C LEU A 716 -9.59 -18.92 7.40
N ASN A 717 -9.45 -20.13 7.91
CA ASN A 717 -10.42 -21.22 7.69
C ASN A 717 -11.77 -20.92 8.35
N ASP A 718 -11.78 -20.27 9.52
CA ASP A 718 -13.01 -19.86 10.19
C ASP A 718 -13.79 -18.77 9.42
N LEU A 719 -13.15 -18.10 8.44
CA LEU A 719 -13.77 -17.13 7.53
C LEU A 719 -14.27 -17.77 6.22
N GLU A 720 -14.02 -19.06 5.96
CA GLU A 720 -14.60 -19.79 4.83
C GLU A 720 -16.05 -20.18 5.18
N PHE A 721 -17.02 -19.58 4.48
CA PHE A 721 -18.46 -19.91 4.58
C PHE A 721 -18.90 -20.86 3.47
#